data_AF-A0A3A0E1L1-F1
#
_entry.id   AF-A0A3A0E1L1-F1
#
_cell.length_a   1.000
_cell.length_b   1.000
_cell.length_c   1.000
_cell.angle_alpha   90.00
_cell.angle_beta   90.00
_cell.angle_gamma   90.00
#
_symmetry.space_group_name_H-M   'P 1'
#
loop_
_entity.id
_entity.type
_entity.pdbx_description
1 polymer ?
#
loop_
_entity_poly.entity_id
_entity_poly.type
_entity_poly.pdbx_seq_one_letter_code
_entity_poly.pdbx_strand_id
1 'polypeptide(L)'
;MRLSWRPWRRVHSKPGRNPLRTRPPRSIETCEPRHALSAAGLVVTELMYHAPAPTAAETAAGFIESDFDFIELQNVGASAIDLTGVRFSQGIDFTFGGGSLAPGEFVVVAARVPAFVMRYGQSIGVAGAFSGSLSNSGEQLILEDSAGAVVLNFTYDDGWQPATDGNGLSLVIVDPFGTPVQWSNAASWTVSTATNGSPGRAEGPADATRPTAPADLEALADSGGVHLSWSAADDPETDIWAYRVYRDGRLVGSTTATAFTDPAPANVTYEYWVVAVNGASMAGGPSNQASITLPFVGETPAFAPAQNFGYAALPGRETSGIAASQRNPGVFWIHNDGEQNRFYAINAQGQVLGTMTLSGVTGLDIEDIAVGPGPAAGESYVYLGDIGDNNADRPSVAVIRIREPVVGAAVGGQSQTIAGSEIDVIHFVYPTGPVDAEALMIDPLSGDLYVLSKEVPTSRLFWAAAGSLVGGAVVPLAHVGNVAFGRPSSAAISPLGNEILVRDEDGARLFVRAAGQSVAAALAGTPLVVPVVGTPTEPNGEGITFDAAGNHYYTIGEGRDPPLYYFHRTSRSPGQSTPILEGDLNGDARVGLADLAILQRHFGALSGAPASQGDLDGNGTVDRADAARLAHRFGATSASQAPAASAKAAAAIAGISPVGSSPSAAAAITARADRASRLQARRATRAAGHTGAVDSAILAIDTASLRTGANRRVGRTK
;
A
#
# COMPACT_ATOMS: atom_id res chain seq x y z
N MET A 1 35.22 65.12 -32.15
CA MET A 1 35.33 64.02 -33.14
C MET A 1 34.03 63.23 -33.16
N ARG A 2 33.70 62.61 -34.31
CA ARG A 2 32.66 61.58 -34.62
C ARG A 2 31.73 61.09 -33.49
N LEU A 3 30.44 60.79 -33.71
CA LEU A 3 29.44 61.13 -34.75
C LEU A 3 28.08 60.57 -34.24
N SER A 4 26.99 61.33 -34.24
CA SER A 4 25.67 60.89 -33.74
C SER A 4 24.67 60.63 -34.88
N TRP A 5 23.86 59.57 -34.75
CA TRP A 5 22.81 59.19 -35.70
C TRP A 5 21.42 59.65 -35.24
N ARG A 6 20.61 60.24 -36.14
CA ARG A 6 19.21 60.67 -35.94
C ARG A 6 18.44 60.78 -37.30
N PRO A 7 17.07 60.83 -37.36
CA PRO A 7 16.30 59.68 -37.89
C PRO A 7 15.02 59.99 -38.77
N TRP A 8 14.19 58.96 -39.07
CA TRP A 8 12.74 58.92 -39.42
C TRP A 8 12.16 59.26 -40.84
N ARG A 9 11.34 58.32 -41.40
CA ARG A 9 9.89 58.38 -41.88
C ARG A 9 9.61 57.35 -43.02
N ARG A 10 8.52 56.53 -43.11
CA ARG A 10 7.02 56.69 -43.24
C ARG A 10 6.57 57.11 -44.68
N VAL A 11 5.53 56.59 -45.40
CA VAL A 11 4.33 55.71 -45.18
C VAL A 11 3.85 55.03 -46.53
N HIS A 12 2.80 54.16 -46.51
CA HIS A 12 1.82 53.74 -47.58
C HIS A 12 1.94 52.28 -48.13
N SER A 13 0.89 51.50 -48.52
CA SER A 13 -0.56 51.71 -48.81
C SER A 13 -1.47 50.43 -48.62
N LYS A 14 -2.78 50.50 -48.95
CA LYS A 14 -3.86 49.45 -49.07
C LYS A 14 -4.95 49.98 -50.07
N PRO A 15 -6.05 49.28 -50.52
CA PRO A 15 -6.53 47.87 -50.37
C PRO A 15 -7.11 47.14 -51.65
N GLY A 16 -7.52 45.84 -51.57
CA GLY A 16 -8.83 45.37 -52.11
C GLY A 16 -8.99 44.12 -53.05
N ARG A 17 -9.66 43.05 -52.54
CA ARG A 17 -10.50 41.97 -53.22
C ARG A 17 -9.81 40.99 -54.23
N ASN A 18 -10.21 39.73 -54.49
CA ASN A 18 -11.34 38.84 -54.07
C ASN A 18 -10.90 37.32 -54.03
N PRO A 19 -11.73 36.24 -53.99
CA PRO A 19 -11.50 35.13 -53.04
C PRO A 19 -11.37 33.70 -53.62
N LEU A 20 -10.72 32.77 -52.91
CA LEU A 20 -10.81 31.32 -53.20
C LEU A 20 -10.86 30.44 -51.93
N ARG A 21 -11.95 29.66 -51.85
CA ARG A 21 -12.16 28.39 -51.11
C ARG A 21 -11.39 28.15 -49.80
N THR A 22 -12.12 28.23 -48.70
CA THR A 22 -11.79 27.54 -47.45
C THR A 22 -11.72 26.02 -47.67
N ARG A 23 -10.55 25.42 -47.43
CA ARG A 23 -10.47 24.01 -47.02
C ARG A 23 -10.72 23.96 -45.50
N PRO A 24 -11.46 22.96 -44.98
CA PRO A 24 -11.46 22.73 -43.54
C PRO A 24 -10.04 22.36 -43.08
N PRO A 25 -9.63 22.72 -41.86
CA PRO A 25 -8.38 22.23 -41.29
C PRO A 25 -8.43 20.70 -41.22
N ARG A 26 -7.32 20.04 -41.54
CA ARG A 26 -7.17 18.61 -41.22
C ARG A 26 -7.28 18.45 -39.71
N SER A 27 -8.00 17.42 -39.27
CA SER A 27 -7.87 16.90 -37.91
C SER A 27 -6.39 16.63 -37.64
N ILE A 28 -5.84 17.32 -36.65
CA ILE A 28 -4.61 16.88 -36.00
C ILE A 28 -5.07 15.80 -35.04
N GLU A 29 -4.94 14.55 -35.45
CA GLU A 29 -5.05 13.43 -34.51
C GLU A 29 -3.92 13.58 -33.50
N THR A 30 -4.31 13.71 -32.23
CA THR A 30 -3.40 13.71 -31.09
C THR A 30 -2.73 12.35 -31.02
N CYS A 31 -1.45 12.28 -31.39
CA CYS A 31 -0.63 11.12 -31.11
C CYS A 31 -0.28 11.11 -29.61
N GLU A 32 -1.21 10.58 -28.82
CA GLU A 32 -0.95 10.17 -27.44
C GLU A 32 0.23 9.18 -27.43
N PRO A 33 1.33 9.44 -26.71
CA PRO A 33 2.33 8.42 -26.46
C PRO A 33 1.72 7.40 -25.51
N ARG A 34 1.23 6.28 -26.07
CA ARG A 34 0.84 5.09 -25.31
C ARG A 34 2.09 4.48 -24.67
N HIS A 35 2.48 4.99 -23.50
CA HIS A 35 3.26 4.17 -22.59
C HIS A 35 2.32 3.10 -22.03
N ALA A 36 2.53 1.88 -22.51
CA ALA A 36 1.86 0.70 -22.00
C ALA A 36 2.00 0.66 -20.47
N LEU A 37 0.89 0.44 -19.77
CA LEU A 37 0.94 -0.05 -18.40
C LEU A 37 1.74 -1.36 -18.42
N SER A 38 2.69 -1.51 -17.51
CA SER A 38 3.64 -2.63 -17.50
C SER A 38 2.93 -3.97 -17.50
N ALA A 39 3.63 -5.02 -17.94
CA ALA A 39 3.12 -6.40 -17.98
C ALA A 39 2.92 -7.04 -16.59
N ALA A 40 2.64 -6.24 -15.56
CA ALA A 40 2.25 -6.68 -14.23
C ALA A 40 0.97 -7.52 -14.30
N GLY A 41 1.10 -8.81 -13.97
CA GLY A 41 0.03 -9.80 -14.13
C GLY A 41 0.13 -10.64 -15.41
N LEU A 42 1.19 -10.52 -16.21
CA LEU A 42 1.52 -11.50 -17.26
C LEU A 42 2.29 -12.67 -16.64
N VAL A 43 1.80 -13.90 -16.81
CA VAL A 43 2.28 -15.11 -16.09
C VAL A 43 2.51 -16.24 -17.07
N VAL A 44 3.63 -16.97 -16.99
CA VAL A 44 3.77 -18.25 -17.72
C VAL A 44 2.89 -19.29 -17.03
N THR A 45 1.94 -19.85 -17.77
CA THR A 45 0.93 -20.76 -17.23
C THR A 45 1.14 -22.21 -17.65
N GLU A 46 1.59 -22.43 -18.89
CA GLU A 46 1.90 -23.76 -19.42
C GLU A 46 3.22 -23.74 -20.22
N LEU A 47 4.03 -24.79 -20.08
CA LEU A 47 5.33 -24.96 -20.74
C LEU A 47 5.46 -26.38 -21.32
N MET A 48 5.64 -26.48 -22.63
CA MET A 48 6.03 -27.70 -23.32
C MET A 48 7.49 -27.55 -23.79
N TYR A 49 8.42 -28.13 -23.02
CA TYR A 49 9.86 -28.05 -23.26
C TYR A 49 10.46 -29.32 -23.90
N HIS A 50 9.68 -30.40 -23.94
CA HIS A 50 10.00 -31.65 -24.61
C HIS A 50 8.69 -32.29 -25.07
N ALA A 51 8.15 -31.76 -26.18
CA ALA A 51 6.94 -32.29 -26.80
C ALA A 51 7.10 -33.78 -27.17
N PRO A 52 5.99 -34.54 -27.33
CA PRO A 52 6.07 -35.93 -27.74
C PRO A 52 6.26 -36.06 -29.26
N ALA A 53 6.89 -37.18 -29.65
CA ALA A 53 7.15 -37.58 -31.03
C ALA A 53 5.97 -37.29 -32.00
N PRO A 54 6.25 -36.75 -33.21
CA PRO A 54 5.21 -36.40 -34.18
C PRO A 54 4.37 -37.61 -34.64
N THR A 55 3.08 -37.37 -34.86
CA THR A 55 2.20 -38.31 -35.56
C THR A 55 2.65 -38.51 -37.01
N ALA A 56 2.25 -39.63 -37.64
CA ALA A 56 2.62 -39.92 -39.03
C ALA A 56 2.20 -38.82 -40.03
N ALA A 57 1.14 -38.07 -39.74
CA ALA A 57 0.71 -36.93 -40.56
C ALA A 57 1.63 -35.71 -40.38
N GLU A 58 2.02 -35.40 -39.13
CA GLU A 58 2.96 -34.33 -38.80
C GLU A 58 4.37 -34.61 -39.34
N THR A 59 4.86 -35.86 -39.22
CA THR A 59 6.11 -36.29 -39.87
C THR A 59 6.05 -36.16 -41.39
N ALA A 60 4.91 -36.49 -42.01
CA ALA A 60 4.71 -36.32 -43.45
C ALA A 60 4.64 -34.84 -43.88
N ALA A 61 4.24 -33.94 -42.98
CA ALA A 61 4.35 -32.49 -43.15
C ALA A 61 5.78 -31.95 -42.93
N GLY A 62 6.71 -32.81 -42.48
CA GLY A 62 8.12 -32.48 -42.27
C GLY A 62 8.46 -31.96 -40.88
N PHE A 63 7.56 -32.11 -39.90
CA PHE A 63 7.79 -31.65 -38.53
C PHE A 63 8.52 -32.69 -37.67
N ILE A 64 9.38 -32.20 -36.79
CA ILE A 64 10.10 -32.97 -35.76
C ILE A 64 9.50 -32.69 -34.37
N GLU A 65 9.97 -33.42 -33.35
CA GLU A 65 9.50 -33.32 -31.96
C GLU A 65 9.54 -31.89 -31.42
N SER A 66 10.70 -31.23 -31.49
CA SER A 66 10.90 -29.86 -30.99
C SER A 66 10.20 -28.76 -31.80
N ASP A 67 9.54 -29.08 -32.93
CA ASP A 67 8.66 -28.10 -33.61
C ASP A 67 7.38 -27.83 -32.79
N PHE A 68 7.03 -28.73 -31.86
CA PHE A 68 5.79 -28.67 -31.07
C PHE A 68 5.96 -28.10 -29.65
N ASP A 69 7.18 -27.69 -29.29
CA ASP A 69 7.47 -27.00 -28.03
C ASP A 69 6.82 -25.60 -28.00
N PHE A 70 6.39 -25.15 -26.83
CA PHE A 70 5.72 -23.86 -26.66
C PHE A 70 5.76 -23.34 -25.21
N ILE A 71 5.54 -22.03 -25.09
CA ILE A 71 5.29 -21.33 -23.81
C ILE A 71 3.93 -20.63 -23.93
N GLU A 72 3.06 -20.84 -22.95
CA GLU A 72 1.81 -20.10 -22.78
C GLU A 72 1.94 -19.03 -21.70
N LEU A 73 1.40 -17.85 -22.00
CA LEU A 73 1.30 -16.71 -21.10
C LEU A 73 -0.17 -16.34 -20.88
N GLN A 74 -0.57 -16.08 -19.64
CA GLN A 74 -1.90 -15.57 -19.29
C GLN A 74 -1.79 -14.17 -18.67
N ASN A 75 -2.77 -13.31 -18.96
CA ASN A 75 -3.00 -12.10 -18.15
C ASN A 75 -3.88 -12.44 -16.94
N VAL A 76 -3.30 -12.56 -15.75
CA VAL A 76 -4.02 -12.76 -14.47
C VAL A 76 -4.44 -11.45 -13.81
N GLY A 77 -4.04 -10.30 -14.37
CA GLY A 77 -4.34 -8.96 -13.87
C GLY A 77 -5.76 -8.49 -14.21
N ALA A 78 -6.21 -7.44 -13.52
CA ALA A 78 -7.56 -6.87 -13.70
C ALA A 78 -7.70 -5.92 -14.91
N SER A 79 -6.61 -5.62 -15.61
CA SER A 79 -6.54 -4.70 -16.76
C SER A 79 -5.96 -5.41 -17.98
N ALA A 80 -6.34 -4.99 -19.19
CA ALA A 80 -5.72 -5.51 -20.41
C ALA A 80 -4.25 -5.08 -20.49
N ILE A 81 -3.36 -6.02 -20.81
CA ILE A 81 -1.92 -5.80 -20.97
C ILE A 81 -1.65 -5.49 -22.44
N ASP A 82 -0.78 -4.52 -22.73
CA ASP A 82 -0.21 -4.31 -24.07
C ASP A 82 1.10 -5.09 -24.14
N LEU A 83 1.19 -6.01 -25.10
CA LEU A 83 2.36 -6.88 -25.27
C LEU A 83 3.45 -6.23 -26.12
N THR A 84 3.21 -5.05 -26.71
CA THR A 84 4.16 -4.40 -27.64
C THR A 84 5.53 -4.22 -27.02
N GLY A 85 6.54 -4.95 -27.54
CA GLY A 85 7.93 -4.87 -27.09
C GLY A 85 8.28 -5.74 -25.87
N VAL A 86 7.32 -6.44 -25.26
CA VAL A 86 7.59 -7.52 -24.29
C VAL A 86 8.46 -8.58 -24.99
N ARG A 87 9.48 -9.11 -24.29
CA ARG A 87 10.45 -10.04 -24.90
C ARG A 87 10.94 -11.09 -23.91
N PHE A 88 11.22 -12.29 -24.42
CA PHE A 88 12.12 -13.20 -23.72
C PHE A 88 13.56 -12.76 -23.96
N SER A 89 14.34 -12.63 -22.90
CA SER A 89 15.77 -12.24 -22.93
C SER A 89 16.71 -13.37 -22.51
N GLN A 90 16.15 -14.48 -22.02
CA GLN A 90 16.90 -15.69 -21.67
C GLN A 90 16.06 -16.96 -21.95
N GLY A 91 16.76 -18.02 -22.38
CA GLY A 91 16.19 -19.30 -22.83
C GLY A 91 15.85 -19.29 -24.31
N ILE A 92 14.73 -18.65 -24.66
CA ILE A 92 14.32 -18.44 -26.06
C ILE A 92 14.45 -16.98 -26.49
N ASP A 93 14.67 -16.76 -27.78
CA ASP A 93 14.64 -15.44 -28.41
C ASP A 93 13.23 -15.18 -28.99
N PHE A 94 12.45 -14.31 -28.35
CA PHE A 94 11.17 -13.84 -28.88
C PHE A 94 10.86 -12.41 -28.43
N THR A 95 10.20 -11.63 -29.29
CA THR A 95 9.69 -10.28 -28.96
C THR A 95 8.31 -10.12 -29.56
N PHE A 96 7.35 -9.74 -28.73
CA PHE A 96 5.98 -9.45 -29.14
C PHE A 96 5.95 -8.17 -29.98
N GLY A 97 5.64 -8.30 -31.27
CA GLY A 97 5.53 -7.17 -32.20
C GLY A 97 4.33 -6.25 -31.96
N GLY A 98 3.45 -6.63 -31.03
CA GLY A 98 2.24 -5.90 -30.65
C GLY A 98 1.10 -6.85 -30.26
N GLY A 99 -0.01 -6.28 -29.82
CA GLY A 99 -1.20 -7.00 -29.38
C GLY A 99 -1.61 -6.62 -27.97
N SER A 100 -2.86 -6.86 -27.60
CA SER A 100 -3.33 -6.66 -26.23
C SER A 100 -4.01 -7.93 -25.74
N LEU A 101 -3.73 -8.30 -24.49
CA LEU A 101 -4.22 -9.49 -23.82
C LEU A 101 -5.18 -9.06 -22.71
N ALA A 102 -6.47 -9.36 -22.84
CA ALA A 102 -7.48 -8.97 -21.86
C ALA A 102 -7.39 -9.83 -20.57
N PRO A 103 -7.99 -9.38 -19.44
CA PRO A 103 -8.01 -10.15 -18.20
C PRO A 103 -8.55 -11.58 -18.37
N GLY A 104 -7.70 -12.56 -18.05
CA GLY A 104 -7.94 -14.00 -18.18
C GLY A 104 -7.59 -14.61 -19.55
N GLU A 105 -7.24 -13.81 -20.56
CA GLU A 105 -6.86 -14.34 -21.89
C GLU A 105 -5.45 -14.95 -21.88
N PHE A 106 -5.27 -15.93 -22.76
CA PHE A 106 -4.05 -16.69 -22.99
C PHE A 106 -3.41 -16.34 -24.34
N VAL A 107 -2.08 -16.39 -24.42
CA VAL A 107 -1.32 -16.25 -25.66
C VAL A 107 -0.13 -17.21 -25.66
N VAL A 108 0.11 -17.86 -26.80
CA VAL A 108 1.16 -18.86 -26.97
C VAL A 108 2.30 -18.32 -27.84
N VAL A 109 3.53 -18.62 -27.43
CA VAL A 109 4.74 -18.52 -28.27
C VAL A 109 5.22 -19.94 -28.56
N ALA A 110 5.24 -20.34 -29.83
CA ALA A 110 5.57 -21.71 -30.24
C ALA A 110 6.96 -21.80 -30.88
N ALA A 111 7.59 -22.98 -30.89
CA ALA A 111 8.80 -23.22 -31.67
C ALA A 111 8.51 -23.08 -33.17
N ARG A 112 7.42 -23.72 -33.63
CA ARG A 112 7.03 -23.72 -35.04
C ARG A 112 5.52 -23.54 -35.21
N VAL A 113 5.08 -22.31 -35.45
CA VAL A 113 3.64 -21.97 -35.61
C VAL A 113 2.87 -22.91 -36.55
N PRO A 114 3.38 -23.31 -37.75
CA PRO A 114 2.68 -24.28 -38.60
C PRO A 114 2.51 -25.68 -37.99
N ALA A 115 3.46 -26.14 -37.15
CA ALA A 115 3.38 -27.41 -36.45
C ALA A 115 2.38 -27.31 -35.29
N PHE A 116 2.50 -26.26 -34.47
CA PHE A 116 1.56 -25.96 -33.40
C PHE A 116 0.11 -25.91 -33.90
N VAL A 117 -0.15 -25.16 -34.98
CA VAL A 117 -1.48 -25.06 -35.60
C VAL A 117 -1.97 -26.40 -36.19
N MET A 118 -1.06 -27.28 -36.63
CA MET A 118 -1.43 -28.63 -37.09
C MET A 118 -1.85 -29.55 -35.93
N ARG A 119 -1.24 -29.40 -34.75
CA ARG A 119 -1.52 -30.22 -33.56
C ARG A 119 -2.73 -29.72 -32.75
N TYR A 120 -2.80 -28.42 -32.51
CA TYR A 120 -3.77 -27.79 -31.59
C TYR A 120 -4.87 -26.98 -32.30
N GLY A 121 -4.78 -26.78 -33.62
CA GLY A 121 -5.77 -26.05 -34.42
C GLY A 121 -5.53 -24.53 -34.49
N GLN A 122 -6.51 -23.81 -35.02
CA GLN A 122 -6.43 -22.37 -35.32
C GLN A 122 -7.16 -21.45 -34.32
N SER A 123 -7.82 -22.02 -33.31
CA SER A 123 -8.61 -21.27 -32.32
C SER A 123 -7.79 -20.70 -31.16
N ILE A 124 -6.53 -21.09 -31.02
CA ILE A 124 -5.62 -20.64 -29.96
C ILE A 124 -4.85 -19.41 -30.44
N GLY A 125 -4.73 -18.39 -29.59
CA GLY A 125 -3.97 -17.18 -29.90
C GLY A 125 -2.46 -17.43 -29.90
N VAL A 126 -1.86 -17.61 -31.08
CA VAL A 126 -0.40 -17.77 -31.22
C VAL A 126 0.23 -16.45 -31.65
N ALA A 127 1.10 -15.88 -30.80
CA ALA A 127 1.77 -14.61 -31.06
C ALA A 127 2.88 -14.71 -32.12
N GLY A 128 3.54 -15.86 -32.23
CA GLY A 128 4.58 -16.08 -33.22
C GLY A 128 5.46 -17.30 -32.94
N ALA A 129 6.52 -17.42 -33.75
CA ALA A 129 7.57 -18.42 -33.57
C ALA A 129 8.73 -17.82 -32.77
N PHE A 130 9.21 -18.51 -31.74
CA PHE A 130 10.47 -18.18 -31.08
C PHE A 130 11.69 -18.68 -31.87
N SER A 131 12.86 -18.14 -31.56
CA SER A 131 14.16 -18.67 -32.00
C SER A 131 14.93 -19.24 -30.80
N GLY A 132 15.93 -20.09 -31.07
CA GLY A 132 16.52 -20.95 -30.04
C GLY A 132 15.74 -22.26 -29.89
N SER A 133 15.85 -22.88 -28.72
CA SER A 133 15.18 -24.14 -28.36
C SER A 133 14.99 -24.17 -26.86
N LEU A 134 13.87 -24.71 -26.37
CA LEU A 134 13.74 -25.04 -24.96
C LEU A 134 14.66 -26.23 -24.63
N SER A 135 15.29 -26.19 -23.46
CA SER A 135 16.15 -27.24 -22.93
C SER A 135 15.35 -28.41 -22.37
N ASN A 136 15.50 -29.60 -22.96
CA ASN A 136 14.89 -30.84 -22.46
C ASN A 136 15.29 -31.19 -21.01
N SER A 137 16.39 -30.62 -20.49
CA SER A 137 16.86 -30.84 -19.10
C SER A 137 16.73 -29.61 -18.20
N GLY A 138 15.88 -28.65 -18.57
CA GLY A 138 15.68 -27.43 -17.80
C GLY A 138 16.63 -26.29 -18.16
N GLU A 139 16.17 -25.06 -17.93
CA GLU A 139 16.94 -23.82 -18.04
C GLU A 139 16.21 -22.66 -17.35
N GLN A 140 16.85 -21.48 -17.35
CA GLN A 140 16.27 -20.23 -16.86
C GLN A 140 15.60 -19.43 -17.99
N LEU A 141 14.34 -19.06 -17.77
CA LEU A 141 13.55 -18.19 -18.64
C LEU A 141 13.43 -16.80 -17.98
N ILE A 142 13.74 -15.75 -18.74
CA ILE A 142 13.51 -14.36 -18.34
C ILE A 142 12.61 -13.67 -19.37
N LEU A 143 11.51 -13.10 -18.88
CA LEU A 143 10.59 -12.25 -19.64
C LEU A 143 10.76 -10.80 -19.16
N GLU A 144 11.00 -9.89 -20.09
CA GLU A 144 11.14 -8.45 -19.88
C GLU A 144 10.00 -7.69 -20.57
N ASP A 145 9.63 -6.54 -20.01
CA ASP A 145 8.74 -5.60 -20.69
C ASP A 145 9.48 -4.77 -21.75
N SER A 146 8.74 -3.88 -22.43
CA SER A 146 9.30 -3.02 -23.48
C SER A 146 10.32 -1.98 -22.97
N ALA A 147 10.40 -1.74 -21.66
CA ALA A 147 11.41 -0.91 -21.02
C ALA A 147 12.64 -1.71 -20.55
N GLY A 148 12.58 -3.05 -20.62
CA GLY A 148 13.63 -3.95 -20.12
C GLY A 148 13.52 -4.25 -18.63
N ALA A 149 12.40 -3.97 -17.98
CA ALA A 149 12.16 -4.41 -16.61
C ALA A 149 11.76 -5.90 -16.61
N VAL A 150 12.33 -6.68 -15.69
CA VAL A 150 12.00 -8.10 -15.54
C VAL A 150 10.56 -8.25 -15.08
N VAL A 151 9.75 -8.88 -15.92
CA VAL A 151 8.36 -9.26 -15.64
C VAL A 151 8.36 -10.61 -14.93
N LEU A 152 9.08 -11.59 -15.51
CA LEU A 152 9.19 -12.96 -14.98
C LEU A 152 10.65 -13.43 -15.05
N ASN A 153 11.08 -14.20 -14.06
CA ASN A 153 12.39 -14.84 -14.01
C ASN A 153 12.27 -16.13 -13.20
N PHE A 154 12.27 -17.28 -13.88
CA PHE A 154 12.23 -18.59 -13.24
C PHE A 154 13.06 -19.62 -13.98
N THR A 155 13.47 -20.68 -13.28
CA THR A 155 14.18 -21.83 -13.84
C THR A 155 13.28 -23.06 -13.76
N TYR A 156 13.09 -23.79 -14.85
CA TYR A 156 12.47 -25.12 -14.85
C TYR A 156 13.53 -26.23 -14.93
N ASP A 157 13.15 -27.46 -14.57
CA ASP A 157 14.03 -28.63 -14.44
C ASP A 157 13.21 -29.90 -14.75
N ASP A 158 13.78 -30.84 -15.51
CA ASP A 158 13.10 -32.07 -15.99
C ASP A 158 12.74 -33.03 -14.83
N GLY A 159 13.49 -32.96 -13.73
CA GLY A 159 13.26 -33.71 -12.50
C GLY A 159 12.03 -33.28 -11.70
N TRP A 160 11.41 -32.13 -12.00
CA TRP A 160 10.24 -31.63 -11.27
C TRP A 160 8.99 -32.50 -11.48
N GLN A 161 8.69 -32.83 -12.73
CA GLN A 161 7.52 -33.60 -13.13
C GLN A 161 7.90 -34.52 -14.31
N PRO A 162 8.46 -35.72 -14.07
CA PRO A 162 9.05 -36.56 -15.13
C PRO A 162 8.09 -37.00 -16.26
N ALA A 163 6.78 -36.82 -16.10
CA ALA A 163 5.80 -37.04 -17.18
C ALA A 163 5.73 -35.88 -18.19
N THR A 164 6.41 -34.75 -17.93
CA THR A 164 6.50 -33.61 -18.85
C THR A 164 7.72 -33.65 -19.77
N ASP A 165 8.60 -34.63 -19.56
CA ASP A 165 9.80 -34.89 -20.36
C ASP A 165 9.50 -35.92 -21.46
N GLY A 166 9.06 -35.47 -22.65
CA GLY A 166 8.84 -36.31 -23.84
C GLY A 166 7.62 -37.27 -23.79
N ASN A 167 7.03 -37.48 -22.61
CA ASN A 167 5.89 -38.39 -22.41
C ASN A 167 4.54 -37.79 -22.85
N GLY A 168 4.53 -36.55 -23.35
CA GLY A 168 3.35 -35.93 -23.95
C GLY A 168 2.40 -35.25 -22.97
N LEU A 169 2.87 -34.84 -21.80
CA LEU A 169 2.22 -33.85 -20.94
C LEU A 169 3.09 -32.59 -20.89
N SER A 170 2.50 -31.44 -20.61
CA SER A 170 3.23 -30.18 -20.37
C SER A 170 3.30 -29.89 -18.87
N LEU A 171 4.20 -28.96 -18.52
CA LEU A 171 4.35 -28.44 -17.17
C LEU A 171 3.39 -27.24 -16.99
N VAL A 172 2.53 -27.29 -15.98
CA VAL A 172 1.49 -26.27 -15.73
C VAL A 172 1.61 -25.68 -14.33
N ILE A 173 1.45 -24.36 -14.19
CA ILE A 173 1.49 -23.69 -12.89
C ILE A 173 0.25 -24.05 -12.04
N VAL A 174 0.46 -24.38 -10.77
CA VAL A 174 -0.62 -24.76 -9.83
C VAL A 174 -1.42 -23.55 -9.35
N ASP A 175 -0.74 -22.42 -9.13
CA ASP A 175 -1.35 -21.15 -8.71
C ASP A 175 -0.75 -19.99 -9.54
N PRO A 176 -1.44 -19.53 -10.59
CA PRO A 176 -0.96 -18.42 -11.42
C PRO A 176 -1.09 -17.05 -10.73
N PHE A 177 -1.72 -16.97 -9.54
CA PHE A 177 -1.78 -15.75 -8.72
C PHE A 177 -0.70 -15.72 -7.62
N GLY A 178 0.11 -16.78 -7.51
CA GLY A 178 1.21 -16.89 -6.56
C GLY A 178 2.37 -15.92 -6.84
N THR A 179 3.29 -15.77 -5.87
CA THR A 179 4.42 -14.84 -6.03
C THR A 179 5.47 -15.40 -7.02
N PRO A 180 6.05 -14.59 -7.94
CA PRO A 180 6.96 -15.11 -8.97
C PRO A 180 8.20 -15.87 -8.44
N VAL A 181 8.65 -15.57 -7.23
CA VAL A 181 9.76 -16.29 -6.57
C VAL A 181 9.44 -17.76 -6.29
N GLN A 182 8.14 -18.12 -6.17
CA GLN A 182 7.71 -19.50 -5.98
C GLN A 182 7.80 -20.33 -7.27
N TRP A 183 7.87 -19.71 -8.46
CA TRP A 183 7.83 -20.47 -9.72
C TRP A 183 9.15 -21.15 -10.07
N SER A 184 10.25 -20.87 -9.36
CA SER A 184 11.49 -21.69 -9.41
C SER A 184 11.44 -22.89 -8.44
N ASN A 185 10.25 -23.32 -8.00
CA ASN A 185 10.04 -24.45 -7.10
C ASN A 185 9.14 -25.50 -7.77
N ALA A 186 9.60 -26.76 -7.81
CA ALA A 186 8.85 -27.91 -8.33
C ALA A 186 7.42 -28.02 -7.77
N ALA A 187 7.22 -27.66 -6.49
CA ALA A 187 5.92 -27.74 -5.82
C ALA A 187 4.88 -26.75 -6.35
N SER A 188 5.29 -25.74 -7.13
CA SER A 188 4.41 -24.78 -7.80
C SER A 188 3.93 -25.25 -9.17
N TRP A 189 4.42 -26.39 -9.67
CA TRP A 189 4.11 -26.91 -10.99
C TRP A 189 3.55 -28.34 -10.93
N THR A 190 2.64 -28.65 -11.85
CA THR A 190 1.98 -29.95 -12.03
C THR A 190 2.07 -30.40 -13.49
N VAL A 191 1.66 -31.63 -13.76
CA VAL A 191 1.46 -32.15 -15.12
C VAL A 191 0.12 -31.67 -15.70
N SER A 192 0.05 -31.51 -17.02
CA SER A 192 -1.19 -31.23 -17.73
C SER A 192 -2.23 -32.35 -17.61
N THR A 193 -3.53 -32.02 -17.67
CA THR A 193 -4.59 -33.04 -17.70
C THR A 193 -4.83 -33.59 -19.11
N ALA A 194 -4.40 -32.86 -20.14
CA ALA A 194 -4.52 -33.24 -21.54
C ALA A 194 -3.21 -33.75 -22.13
N THR A 195 -3.30 -34.79 -22.97
CA THR A 195 -2.18 -35.26 -23.81
C THR A 195 -1.86 -34.23 -24.89
N ASN A 196 -0.57 -33.95 -25.07
CA ASN A 196 0.02 -32.79 -25.75
C ASN A 196 -0.17 -31.45 -25.02
N GLY A 197 -0.67 -31.44 -23.78
CA GLY A 197 -0.93 -30.19 -23.04
C GLY A 197 -2.31 -29.59 -23.30
N SER A 198 -2.58 -28.44 -22.68
CA SER A 198 -3.89 -27.78 -22.65
C SER A 198 -4.00 -26.41 -23.33
N PRO A 199 -3.10 -25.98 -24.24
CA PRO A 199 -2.96 -24.56 -24.59
C PRO A 199 -4.25 -23.90 -25.09
N GLY A 200 -4.41 -22.62 -24.73
CA GLY A 200 -5.54 -21.75 -25.02
C GLY A 200 -6.67 -21.79 -23.98
N ARG A 201 -6.49 -22.49 -22.85
CA ARG A 201 -7.48 -22.59 -21.75
C ARG A 201 -6.78 -22.93 -20.43
N ALA A 202 -7.46 -22.72 -19.31
CA ALA A 202 -6.99 -23.25 -18.03
C ALA A 202 -7.10 -24.78 -17.98
N GLU A 203 -6.32 -25.40 -17.10
CA GLU A 203 -6.33 -26.84 -16.89
C GLU A 203 -7.65 -27.37 -16.32
N GLY A 204 -8.09 -28.51 -16.85
CA GLY A 204 -9.37 -29.14 -16.53
C GLY A 204 -10.09 -29.73 -17.75
N PRO A 205 -11.21 -30.45 -17.55
CA PRO A 205 -12.07 -30.90 -18.64
C PRO A 205 -12.64 -29.69 -19.41
N ALA A 206 -12.87 -29.86 -20.70
CA ALA A 206 -13.41 -28.82 -21.56
C ALA A 206 -14.89 -28.53 -21.23
N ASP A 207 -15.11 -27.57 -20.34
CA ASP A 207 -16.41 -27.04 -19.98
C ASP A 207 -17.04 -26.27 -21.16
N ALA A 208 -18.23 -26.67 -21.56
CA ALA A 208 -19.02 -26.01 -22.60
C ALA A 208 -20.29 -25.35 -22.04
N THR A 209 -20.53 -25.49 -20.74
CA THR A 209 -21.61 -24.81 -20.02
C THR A 209 -21.20 -23.42 -19.55
N ARG A 210 -22.19 -22.63 -19.16
CA ARG A 210 -21.99 -21.34 -18.49
C ARG A 210 -22.47 -21.50 -17.06
N PRO A 211 -21.76 -20.92 -16.08
CA PRO A 211 -22.25 -20.83 -14.72
C PRO A 211 -23.65 -20.24 -14.65
N THR A 212 -24.41 -20.69 -13.66
CA THR A 212 -25.61 -19.98 -13.23
C THR A 212 -25.25 -18.58 -12.73
N ALA A 213 -26.24 -17.68 -12.69
CA ALA A 213 -26.04 -16.36 -12.10
C ALA A 213 -25.89 -16.49 -10.58
N PRO A 214 -24.92 -15.81 -9.94
CA PRO A 214 -24.87 -15.70 -8.47
C PRO A 214 -26.18 -15.09 -7.94
N ALA A 215 -26.66 -15.52 -6.79
CA ALA A 215 -27.91 -15.04 -6.20
C ALA A 215 -27.65 -14.25 -4.91
N ASP A 216 -28.68 -13.60 -4.38
CA ASP A 216 -28.66 -12.94 -3.07
C ASP A 216 -27.46 -12.00 -2.85
N LEU A 217 -27.09 -11.22 -3.87
CA LEU A 217 -26.06 -10.20 -3.72
C LEU A 217 -26.55 -9.13 -2.74
N GLU A 218 -25.90 -9.06 -1.59
CA GLU A 218 -26.05 -8.02 -0.59
C GLU A 218 -24.81 -7.12 -0.57
N ALA A 219 -25.04 -5.82 -0.35
CA ALA A 219 -23.99 -4.82 -0.18
C ALA A 219 -24.15 -4.16 1.19
N LEU A 220 -23.13 -4.29 2.04
CA LEU A 220 -23.00 -3.62 3.32
C LEU A 220 -21.85 -2.61 3.23
N ALA A 221 -22.00 -1.48 3.91
CA ALA A 221 -21.06 -0.37 3.84
C ALA A 221 -20.54 -0.03 5.25
N ASP A 222 -19.22 0.00 5.40
CA ASP A 222 -18.54 0.62 6.55
C ASP A 222 -17.30 1.41 6.08
N SER A 223 -16.49 1.96 6.99
CA SER A 223 -15.34 2.79 6.59
C SER A 223 -14.21 2.01 5.89
N GLY A 224 -14.23 0.68 5.86
CA GLY A 224 -13.35 -0.16 5.04
C GLY A 224 -13.77 -0.27 3.56
N GLY A 225 -14.94 0.25 3.20
CA GLY A 225 -15.49 0.24 1.85
C GLY A 225 -16.85 -0.45 1.76
N VAL A 226 -17.15 -1.02 0.59
CA VAL A 226 -18.34 -1.85 0.38
C VAL A 226 -17.97 -3.32 0.47
N HIS A 227 -18.56 -3.99 1.46
CA HIS A 227 -18.52 -5.44 1.63
C HIS A 227 -19.69 -6.06 0.88
N LEU A 228 -19.36 -6.87 -0.12
CA LEU A 228 -20.29 -7.61 -0.95
C LEU A 228 -20.27 -9.07 -0.52
N SER A 229 -21.44 -9.68 -0.42
CA SER A 229 -21.60 -11.13 -0.23
C SER A 229 -22.76 -11.64 -1.07
N TRP A 230 -22.65 -12.86 -1.57
CA TRP A 230 -23.65 -13.50 -2.42
C TRP A 230 -23.76 -15.00 -2.15
N SER A 231 -24.86 -15.61 -2.60
CA SER A 231 -25.01 -17.06 -2.71
C SER A 231 -24.17 -17.58 -3.89
N ALA A 232 -23.47 -18.70 -3.68
CA ALA A 232 -22.64 -19.32 -4.71
C ALA A 232 -23.44 -19.59 -6.00
N ALA A 233 -22.76 -19.44 -7.14
CA ALA A 233 -23.25 -19.99 -8.40
C ALA A 233 -22.87 -21.47 -8.49
N ASP A 234 -23.70 -22.25 -9.18
CA ASP A 234 -23.36 -23.59 -9.65
C ASP A 234 -23.00 -23.55 -11.14
N ASP A 235 -22.01 -24.35 -11.55
CA ASP A 235 -21.83 -24.79 -12.94
C ASP A 235 -21.93 -26.34 -12.96
N PRO A 236 -22.60 -26.94 -13.96
CA PRO A 236 -22.86 -28.38 -13.97
C PRO A 236 -21.72 -29.24 -14.52
N GLU A 237 -20.70 -28.65 -15.16
CA GLU A 237 -19.57 -29.37 -15.77
C GLU A 237 -18.24 -29.12 -15.03
N THR A 238 -18.02 -27.91 -14.48
CA THR A 238 -16.87 -27.62 -13.58
C THR A 238 -17.28 -26.82 -12.34
N ASP A 239 -16.37 -26.65 -11.38
CA ASP A 239 -16.57 -25.73 -10.25
C ASP A 239 -16.41 -24.27 -10.71
N ILE A 240 -16.98 -23.32 -9.94
CA ILE A 240 -16.77 -21.89 -10.18
C ILE A 240 -15.31 -21.53 -9.95
N TRP A 241 -14.63 -21.11 -11.01
CA TRP A 241 -13.23 -20.67 -10.98
C TRP A 241 -13.09 -19.32 -10.29
N ALA A 242 -13.96 -18.35 -10.61
CA ALA A 242 -13.98 -17.05 -9.96
C ALA A 242 -15.33 -16.34 -10.12
N TYR A 243 -15.50 -15.27 -9.34
CA TYR A 243 -16.56 -14.28 -9.46
C TYR A 243 -15.96 -12.95 -9.89
N ARG A 244 -16.52 -12.35 -10.94
CA ARG A 244 -16.20 -11.01 -11.45
C ARG A 244 -17.16 -9.99 -10.85
N VAL A 245 -16.62 -8.99 -10.15
CA VAL A 245 -17.41 -7.97 -9.42
C VAL A 245 -17.42 -6.68 -10.22
N TYR A 246 -18.61 -6.14 -10.49
CA TYR A 246 -18.81 -4.91 -11.24
C TYR A 246 -19.42 -3.82 -10.35
N ARG A 247 -18.98 -2.57 -10.55
CA ARG A 247 -19.49 -1.34 -9.94
C ARG A 247 -19.77 -0.32 -11.05
N ASP A 248 -20.99 0.20 -11.10
CA ASP A 248 -21.42 1.25 -12.05
C ASP A 248 -21.06 0.95 -13.53
N GLY A 249 -21.10 -0.33 -13.94
CA GLY A 249 -20.74 -0.79 -15.30
C GLY A 249 -19.28 -1.17 -15.50
N ARG A 250 -18.40 -0.99 -14.51
CA ARG A 250 -16.96 -1.31 -14.60
C ARG A 250 -16.59 -2.48 -13.69
N LEU A 251 -15.76 -3.40 -14.19
CA LEU A 251 -15.13 -4.44 -13.36
C LEU A 251 -14.21 -3.79 -12.32
N VAL A 252 -14.44 -4.08 -11.03
CA VAL A 252 -13.63 -3.58 -9.90
C VAL A 252 -12.72 -4.64 -9.28
N GLY A 253 -13.01 -5.92 -9.48
CA GLY A 253 -12.15 -7.01 -9.02
C GLY A 253 -12.68 -8.39 -9.40
N SER A 254 -11.93 -9.42 -8.99
CA SER A 254 -12.38 -10.82 -9.04
C SER A 254 -11.94 -11.55 -7.78
N THR A 255 -12.66 -12.62 -7.42
CA THR A 255 -12.43 -13.40 -6.19
C THR A 255 -12.92 -14.84 -6.37
N THR A 256 -12.32 -15.80 -5.67
CA THR A 256 -12.80 -17.19 -5.61
C THR A 256 -13.83 -17.39 -4.48
N ALA A 257 -13.86 -16.50 -3.50
CA ALA A 257 -14.82 -16.52 -2.41
C ALA A 257 -16.17 -15.91 -2.84
N THR A 258 -17.26 -16.29 -2.16
CA THR A 258 -18.59 -15.68 -2.36
C THR A 258 -18.74 -14.33 -1.64
N ALA A 259 -17.65 -13.59 -1.51
CA ALA A 259 -17.57 -12.28 -0.90
C ALA A 259 -16.38 -11.47 -1.46
N PHE A 260 -16.54 -10.16 -1.51
CA PHE A 260 -15.53 -9.21 -1.97
C PHE A 260 -15.61 -7.91 -1.17
N THR A 261 -14.46 -7.28 -0.88
CA THR A 261 -14.41 -5.94 -0.30
C THR A 261 -13.88 -4.98 -1.35
N ASP A 262 -14.72 -4.05 -1.79
CA ASP A 262 -14.32 -2.95 -2.64
C ASP A 262 -13.97 -1.74 -1.75
N PRO A 263 -12.72 -1.22 -1.77
CA PRO A 263 -12.34 0.00 -1.05
C PRO A 263 -12.91 1.26 -1.74
N ALA A 264 -14.23 1.26 -1.95
CA ALA A 264 -14.96 2.29 -2.65
C ALA A 264 -15.05 3.58 -1.80
N PRO A 265 -14.77 4.76 -2.37
CA PRO A 265 -14.84 6.02 -1.63
C PRO A 265 -16.21 6.35 -1.01
N ALA A 266 -16.20 6.94 0.18
CA ALA A 266 -17.43 7.32 0.88
C ALA A 266 -18.21 8.47 0.19
N ASN A 267 -19.49 8.61 0.55
CA ASN A 267 -20.43 9.64 0.07
C ASN A 267 -20.82 9.55 -1.42
N VAL A 268 -20.70 8.35 -2.00
CA VAL A 268 -21.22 8.01 -3.33
C VAL A 268 -22.24 6.88 -3.18
N THR A 269 -23.26 6.87 -4.03
CA THR A 269 -24.16 5.71 -4.20
C THR A 269 -23.62 4.86 -5.34
N TYR A 270 -23.30 3.61 -5.04
CA TYR A 270 -22.76 2.64 -5.97
C TYR A 270 -23.78 1.58 -6.32
N GLU A 271 -23.75 1.11 -7.57
CA GLU A 271 -24.54 -0.01 -8.06
C GLU A 271 -23.63 -1.20 -8.40
N TYR A 272 -23.83 -2.33 -7.72
CA TYR A 272 -23.02 -3.54 -7.89
C TYR A 272 -23.78 -4.69 -8.52
N TRP A 273 -23.07 -5.53 -9.27
CA TRP A 273 -23.50 -6.88 -9.64
C TRP A 273 -22.29 -7.81 -9.79
N VAL A 274 -22.53 -9.12 -9.71
CA VAL A 274 -21.50 -10.15 -9.78
C VAL A 274 -21.82 -11.15 -10.88
N VAL A 275 -20.80 -11.67 -11.56
CA VAL A 275 -20.91 -12.70 -12.60
C VAL A 275 -19.93 -13.82 -12.29
N ALA A 276 -20.41 -15.07 -12.25
CA ALA A 276 -19.53 -16.24 -12.10
C ALA A 276 -18.83 -16.60 -13.43
N VAL A 277 -17.59 -17.10 -13.34
CA VAL A 277 -16.82 -17.66 -14.47
C VAL A 277 -16.29 -19.06 -14.09
N ASN A 278 -16.35 -19.98 -15.04
CA ASN A 278 -15.78 -21.33 -14.91
C ASN A 278 -14.32 -21.38 -15.41
N GLY A 279 -13.68 -22.56 -15.33
CA GLY A 279 -12.29 -22.76 -15.78
C GLY A 279 -12.07 -22.47 -17.28
N ALA A 280 -13.10 -22.65 -18.10
CA ALA A 280 -13.09 -22.26 -19.52
C ALA A 280 -13.27 -20.74 -19.76
N SER A 281 -13.22 -19.91 -18.71
CA SER A 281 -13.46 -18.45 -18.75
C SER A 281 -14.85 -18.05 -19.28
N MET A 282 -15.80 -18.99 -19.34
CA MET A 282 -17.17 -18.71 -19.76
C MET A 282 -17.95 -18.06 -18.62
N ALA A 283 -18.42 -16.84 -18.86
CA ALA A 283 -19.20 -16.07 -17.91
C ALA A 283 -20.68 -16.48 -17.89
N GLY A 284 -21.25 -16.59 -16.69
CA GLY A 284 -22.69 -16.77 -16.46
C GLY A 284 -23.53 -15.51 -16.68
N GLY A 285 -24.77 -15.53 -16.18
CA GLY A 285 -25.59 -14.32 -16.06
C GLY A 285 -25.17 -13.44 -14.88
N PRO A 286 -25.54 -12.15 -14.86
CA PRO A 286 -25.34 -11.29 -13.70
C PRO A 286 -26.30 -11.64 -12.57
N SER A 287 -25.85 -11.41 -11.33
CA SER A 287 -26.67 -11.47 -10.12
C SER A 287 -27.80 -10.42 -10.13
N ASN A 288 -28.62 -10.44 -9.07
CA ASN A 288 -29.37 -9.24 -8.71
C ASN A 288 -28.40 -8.07 -8.48
N GLN A 289 -28.87 -6.85 -8.72
CA GLN A 289 -28.11 -5.64 -8.39
C GLN A 289 -28.24 -5.32 -6.91
N ALA A 290 -27.18 -4.76 -6.33
CA ALA A 290 -27.16 -4.20 -4.98
C ALA A 290 -26.74 -2.73 -5.03
N SER A 291 -27.59 -1.83 -4.53
CA SER A 291 -27.29 -0.40 -4.44
C SER A 291 -26.99 -0.01 -3.00
N ILE A 292 -25.87 0.68 -2.77
CA ILE A 292 -25.46 1.13 -1.44
C ILE A 292 -24.90 2.54 -1.49
N THR A 293 -25.29 3.38 -0.52
CA THR A 293 -24.67 4.69 -0.28
C THR A 293 -23.76 4.56 0.93
N LEU A 294 -22.46 4.81 0.77
CA LEU A 294 -21.54 4.89 1.90
C LEU A 294 -21.78 6.21 2.66
N PRO A 295 -22.29 6.20 3.90
CA PRO A 295 -22.55 7.44 4.63
C PRO A 295 -21.24 8.09 5.06
N PHE A 296 -21.08 9.40 4.82
CA PHE A 296 -20.01 10.16 5.46
C PHE A 296 -20.32 10.30 6.97
N VAL A 297 -19.53 9.64 7.80
CA VAL A 297 -19.56 9.81 9.27
C VAL A 297 -18.16 10.19 9.79
N GLY A 298 -17.56 11.19 9.15
CA GLY A 298 -16.45 11.92 9.74
C GLY A 298 -16.99 12.92 10.78
N GLU A 299 -16.56 12.78 12.03
CA GLU A 299 -16.60 13.91 12.96
C GLU A 299 -15.66 15.00 12.44
N THR A 300 -15.92 16.27 12.75
CA THR A 300 -15.00 17.36 12.41
C THR A 300 -13.60 17.06 12.96
N PRO A 301 -12.54 17.03 12.14
CA PRO A 301 -11.17 16.81 12.60
C PRO A 301 -10.80 17.67 13.79
N ALA A 302 -10.45 17.02 14.90
CA ALA A 302 -10.10 17.66 16.17
C ALA A 302 -8.86 16.98 16.77
N PHE A 303 -8.00 17.78 17.37
CA PHE A 303 -6.71 17.35 17.90
C PHE A 303 -6.52 17.91 19.32
N ALA A 304 -5.81 17.14 20.14
CA ALA A 304 -5.38 17.55 21.47
C ALA A 304 -4.31 18.66 21.39
N PRO A 305 -4.07 19.39 22.50
CA PRO A 305 -2.89 20.25 22.61
C PRO A 305 -1.58 19.48 22.39
N ALA A 306 -0.55 20.21 21.96
CA ALA A 306 0.77 19.67 21.66
C ALA A 306 1.37 18.87 22.83
N GLN A 307 1.98 17.73 22.51
CA GLN A 307 2.86 17.00 23.40
C GLN A 307 4.30 17.11 22.88
N ASN A 308 5.25 17.51 23.71
CA ASN A 308 6.68 17.46 23.33
C ASN A 308 7.13 16.00 23.37
N PHE A 309 7.49 15.45 22.21
CA PHE A 309 7.84 14.04 22.05
C PHE A 309 9.35 13.80 22.06
N GLY A 310 10.16 14.85 21.89
CA GLY A 310 11.61 14.80 21.89
C GLY A 310 12.23 16.04 21.25
N TYR A 311 13.56 16.03 21.15
CA TYR A 311 14.34 17.10 20.53
C TYR A 311 15.13 16.50 19.36
N ALA A 312 14.96 17.07 18.17
CA ALA A 312 15.61 16.64 16.95
C ALA A 312 17.12 16.95 17.02
N ALA A 313 17.93 15.98 17.44
CA ALA A 313 19.36 16.14 17.73
C ALA A 313 20.22 16.22 16.44
N LEU A 314 19.86 17.16 15.56
CA LEU A 314 20.38 17.31 14.22
C LEU A 314 21.73 18.05 14.21
N PRO A 315 22.65 17.69 13.30
CA PRO A 315 23.89 18.44 13.10
C PRO A 315 23.60 19.73 12.30
N GLY A 316 22.94 20.71 12.91
CA GLY A 316 22.53 21.97 12.26
C GLY A 316 21.94 22.98 13.24
N ARG A 317 21.29 24.04 12.71
CA ARG A 317 20.60 25.09 13.50
C ARG A 317 19.24 25.52 12.96
N GLU A 318 18.93 25.16 11.73
CA GLU A 318 17.75 25.60 11.00
C GLU A 318 17.14 24.36 10.34
N THR A 319 16.01 23.88 10.84
CA THR A 319 15.23 22.79 10.23
C THR A 319 14.12 23.40 9.40
N SER A 320 13.96 23.01 8.14
CA SER A 320 12.99 23.65 7.23
C SER A 320 11.81 22.77 6.80
N GLY A 321 11.91 21.44 6.89
CA GLY A 321 10.79 20.57 6.47
C GLY A 321 10.82 19.19 7.11
N ILE A 322 9.65 18.54 7.17
CA ILE A 322 9.48 17.19 7.74
C ILE A 322 8.46 16.35 6.96
N ALA A 323 8.76 15.08 6.71
CA ALA A 323 7.82 14.13 6.11
C ALA A 323 7.87 12.76 6.80
N ALA A 324 6.72 12.18 7.15
CA ALA A 324 6.68 10.81 7.67
C ALA A 324 7.04 9.76 6.60
N SER A 325 7.85 8.78 7.00
CA SER A 325 8.26 7.69 6.13
C SER A 325 7.12 6.69 5.92
N GLN A 326 6.88 6.30 4.65
CA GLN A 326 5.92 5.24 4.32
C GLN A 326 6.59 3.86 4.30
N ARG A 327 7.87 3.80 3.95
CA ARG A 327 8.68 2.58 3.91
C ARG A 327 9.24 2.14 5.28
N ASN A 328 9.43 3.08 6.22
CA ASN A 328 10.09 2.82 7.51
C ASN A 328 9.19 3.25 8.67
N PRO A 329 8.45 2.33 9.32
CA PRO A 329 7.52 2.66 10.39
C PRO A 329 8.17 3.45 11.55
N GLY A 330 7.59 4.60 11.89
CA GLY A 330 8.05 5.45 12.99
C GLY A 330 9.27 6.34 12.66
N VAL A 331 9.67 6.41 11.39
CA VAL A 331 10.73 7.30 10.89
C VAL A 331 10.13 8.55 10.24
N PHE A 332 10.79 9.69 10.42
CA PHE A 332 10.54 10.93 9.69
C PHE A 332 11.79 11.35 8.94
N TRP A 333 11.61 11.89 7.75
CA TRP A 333 12.64 12.56 6.97
C TRP A 333 12.62 14.05 7.27
N ILE A 334 13.80 14.65 7.37
CA ILE A 334 13.99 16.05 7.76
C ILE A 334 15.23 16.61 7.07
N HIS A 335 15.23 17.88 6.70
CA HIS A 335 16.40 18.59 6.18
C HIS A 335 16.62 19.90 6.93
N ASN A 336 17.81 20.47 6.72
CA ASN A 336 18.18 21.76 7.29
C ASN A 336 18.23 22.83 6.19
N ASP A 337 17.98 24.09 6.57
CA ASP A 337 18.22 25.26 5.72
C ASP A 337 19.69 25.31 5.25
N GLY A 338 19.92 25.74 4.01
CA GLY A 338 21.24 25.86 3.39
C GLY A 338 22.05 24.56 3.23
N GLU A 339 21.56 23.39 3.67
CA GLU A 339 22.23 22.10 3.52
C GLU A 339 22.02 21.47 2.14
N GLN A 340 22.81 21.95 1.19
CA GLN A 340 22.69 21.73 -0.26
C GLN A 340 22.61 20.27 -0.77
N ASN A 341 22.89 19.24 0.04
CA ASN A 341 22.91 17.86 -0.44
C ASN A 341 22.63 16.78 0.63
N ARG A 342 21.92 17.13 1.71
CA ARG A 342 21.64 16.20 2.81
C ARG A 342 20.22 16.28 3.36
N PHE A 343 19.75 15.14 3.83
CA PHE A 343 18.57 15.02 4.68
C PHE A 343 18.81 13.87 5.67
N TYR A 344 18.01 13.80 6.73
CA TYR A 344 18.22 12.93 7.88
C TYR A 344 16.99 12.07 8.12
N ALA A 345 17.22 10.86 8.64
CA ALA A 345 16.17 10.05 9.26
C ALA A 345 16.17 10.33 10.76
N ILE A 346 15.01 10.67 11.33
CA ILE A 346 14.79 10.75 12.79
C ILE A 346 13.67 9.79 13.21
N ASN A 347 13.67 9.35 14.47
CA ASN A 347 12.49 8.74 15.07
C ASN A 347 11.57 9.79 15.72
N ALA A 348 10.41 9.36 16.21
CA ALA A 348 9.46 10.21 16.94
C ALA A 348 10.04 10.86 18.23
N GLN A 349 11.22 10.48 18.71
CA GLN A 349 11.93 11.12 19.83
C GLN A 349 12.97 12.16 19.37
N GLY A 350 13.06 12.44 18.06
CA GLY A 350 14.06 13.34 17.48
C GLY A 350 15.47 12.75 17.39
N GLN A 351 15.65 11.45 17.66
CA GLN A 351 16.96 10.81 17.57
C GLN A 351 17.31 10.57 16.10
N VAL A 352 18.45 11.11 15.65
CA VAL A 352 18.97 10.87 14.29
C VAL A 352 19.35 9.39 14.14
N LEU A 353 18.60 8.70 13.28
CA LEU A 353 18.82 7.30 12.91
C LEU A 353 19.88 7.20 11.82
N GLY A 354 19.92 8.15 10.87
CA GLY A 354 20.88 8.16 9.77
C GLY A 354 20.92 9.47 9.02
N THR A 355 22.00 9.67 8.24
CA THR A 355 22.16 10.82 7.34
C THR A 355 22.23 10.33 5.91
N MET A 356 21.42 10.91 5.03
CA MET A 356 21.39 10.61 3.61
C MET A 356 22.11 11.73 2.86
N THR A 357 23.19 11.40 2.14
CA THR A 357 23.97 12.39 1.35
C THR A 357 23.77 12.14 -0.14
N LEU A 358 23.31 13.16 -0.86
CA LEU A 358 23.08 13.13 -2.31
C LEU A 358 24.42 13.28 -3.04
N SER A 359 24.77 12.29 -3.87
CA SER A 359 26.00 12.31 -4.67
C SER A 359 25.78 12.96 -6.03
N GLY A 360 26.63 13.92 -6.39
CA GLY A 360 26.60 14.58 -7.71
C GLY A 360 25.60 15.74 -7.83
N VAL A 361 24.87 16.07 -6.76
CA VAL A 361 23.98 17.25 -6.68
C VAL A 361 24.58 18.26 -5.70
N THR A 362 24.56 19.54 -6.07
CA THR A 362 25.20 20.66 -5.34
C THR A 362 24.45 21.96 -5.60
N GLY A 363 24.48 22.91 -4.67
CA GLY A 363 23.89 24.24 -4.86
C GLY A 363 22.37 24.27 -4.77
N LEU A 364 21.76 23.35 -4.01
CA LEU A 364 20.33 23.36 -3.70
C LEU A 364 20.04 24.30 -2.52
N ASP A 365 18.88 24.94 -2.55
CA ASP A 365 18.22 25.66 -1.44
C ASP A 365 16.92 24.91 -1.14
N ILE A 366 17.00 23.88 -0.28
CA ILE A 366 15.86 22.98 -0.04
C ILE A 366 14.95 23.58 1.03
N GLU A 367 13.74 23.98 0.63
CA GLU A 367 12.76 24.62 1.52
C GLU A 367 11.81 23.62 2.20
N ASP A 368 11.34 22.59 1.49
CA ASP A 368 10.39 21.60 2.03
C ASP A 368 10.63 20.18 1.53
N ILE A 369 10.06 19.20 2.21
CA ILE A 369 10.20 17.77 1.94
C ILE A 369 8.85 17.06 1.99
N ALA A 370 8.58 16.26 0.96
CA ALA A 370 7.38 15.43 0.88
C ALA A 370 7.72 13.96 0.65
N VAL A 371 6.81 13.07 1.06
CA VAL A 371 6.84 11.65 0.71
C VAL A 371 5.57 11.31 -0.07
N GLY A 372 5.71 10.53 -1.13
CA GLY A 372 4.57 10.13 -1.97
C GLY A 372 4.94 9.05 -2.99
N PRO A 373 3.97 8.61 -3.80
CA PRO A 373 4.23 7.68 -4.90
C PRO A 373 5.16 8.29 -5.95
N GLY A 374 5.75 7.45 -6.81
CA GLY A 374 6.61 7.88 -7.89
C GLY A 374 6.51 6.99 -9.13
N PRO A 375 7.53 6.95 -10.00
CA PRO A 375 7.45 6.29 -11.30
C PRO A 375 7.34 4.76 -11.21
N ALA A 376 7.82 4.13 -10.14
CA ALA A 376 7.56 2.72 -9.87
C ALA A 376 6.24 2.56 -9.07
N ALA A 377 5.33 1.73 -9.57
CA ALA A 377 4.05 1.47 -8.93
C ALA A 377 4.23 0.75 -7.58
N GLY A 378 3.46 1.16 -6.56
CA GLY A 378 3.53 0.59 -5.21
C GLY A 378 4.76 1.02 -4.40
N GLU A 379 5.58 1.93 -4.93
CA GLU A 379 6.84 2.34 -4.31
C GLU A 379 6.79 3.79 -3.84
N SER A 380 7.43 4.02 -2.69
CA SER A 380 7.49 5.33 -2.03
C SER A 380 8.78 6.07 -2.38
N TYR A 381 8.66 7.39 -2.49
CA TYR A 381 9.72 8.31 -2.90
C TYR A 381 9.74 9.52 -1.96
N VAL A 382 10.95 9.99 -1.65
CA VAL A 382 11.20 11.27 -0.98
C VAL A 382 11.41 12.32 -2.06
N TYR A 383 10.77 13.47 -1.88
CA TYR A 383 10.82 14.64 -2.76
C TYR A 383 11.36 15.83 -1.95
N LEU A 384 12.51 16.37 -2.33
CA LEU A 384 13.13 17.55 -1.71
C LEU A 384 12.92 18.75 -2.64
N GLY A 385 12.25 19.79 -2.15
CA GLY A 385 11.91 20.99 -2.92
C GLY A 385 13.00 22.04 -2.87
N ASP A 386 13.81 22.14 -3.94
CA ASP A 386 14.70 23.28 -4.20
C ASP A 386 13.89 24.39 -4.89
N ILE A 387 12.94 24.97 -4.13
CA ILE A 387 11.79 25.76 -4.64
C ILE A 387 11.78 27.23 -4.23
N GLY A 388 12.61 27.63 -3.27
CA GLY A 388 12.70 29.01 -2.80
C GLY A 388 13.43 29.93 -3.75
N ASP A 389 13.00 31.19 -3.77
CA ASP A 389 13.58 32.24 -4.60
C ASP A 389 13.24 33.62 -4.00
N ASN A 390 13.73 33.86 -2.78
CA ASN A 390 13.51 35.10 -2.02
C ASN A 390 13.83 36.39 -2.80
N ASN A 391 14.65 36.32 -3.85
CA ASN A 391 15.02 37.45 -4.72
C ASN A 391 14.21 37.52 -6.05
N ALA A 392 13.42 36.49 -6.38
CA ALA A 392 12.71 36.31 -7.64
C ALA A 392 13.62 36.36 -8.89
N ASP A 393 14.83 35.79 -8.78
CA ASP A 393 15.88 35.80 -9.80
C ASP A 393 16.09 34.43 -10.48
N ARG A 394 15.55 33.33 -9.94
CA ARG A 394 15.77 31.96 -10.46
C ARG A 394 14.87 31.69 -11.67
N PRO A 395 15.42 31.45 -12.88
CA PRO A 395 14.61 31.17 -14.07
C PRO A 395 13.91 29.80 -14.02
N SER A 396 14.35 28.92 -13.13
CA SER A 396 13.77 27.60 -12.85
C SER A 396 14.11 27.16 -11.42
N VAL A 397 13.19 26.45 -10.79
CA VAL A 397 13.37 25.74 -9.52
C VAL A 397 13.56 24.23 -9.78
N ALA A 398 13.81 23.43 -8.75
CA ALA A 398 13.95 21.98 -8.89
C ALA A 398 13.23 21.21 -7.77
N VAL A 399 12.85 19.97 -8.06
CA VAL A 399 12.53 18.97 -7.04
C VAL A 399 13.38 17.74 -7.27
N ILE A 400 14.02 17.28 -6.20
CA ILE A 400 14.91 16.14 -6.20
C ILE A 400 14.12 14.96 -5.68
N ARG A 401 13.80 14.02 -6.57
CA ARG A 401 13.10 12.79 -6.24
C ARG A 401 14.10 11.63 -6.10
N ILE A 402 13.97 10.89 -5.02
CA ILE A 402 14.73 9.66 -4.75
C ILE A 402 13.78 8.59 -4.26
N ARG A 403 14.05 7.32 -4.60
CA ARG A 403 13.34 6.19 -4.00
C ARG A 403 13.60 6.21 -2.49
N GLU A 404 12.56 6.05 -1.68
CA GLU A 404 12.65 6.19 -0.23
C GLU A 404 13.70 5.22 0.37
N PRO A 405 14.76 5.69 1.06
CA PRO A 405 15.80 4.81 1.59
C PRO A 405 15.28 3.87 2.67
N VAL A 406 15.96 2.72 2.86
CA VAL A 406 15.67 1.79 3.97
C VAL A 406 16.51 2.16 5.18
N VAL A 407 15.87 2.38 6.33
CA VAL A 407 16.52 2.61 7.62
C VAL A 407 16.56 1.31 8.40
N GLY A 408 17.70 0.61 8.34
CA GLY A 408 17.87 -0.69 8.99
C GLY A 408 18.05 -0.61 10.51
N ALA A 409 17.66 -1.67 11.23
CA ALA A 409 17.87 -1.78 12.69
C ALA A 409 19.35 -1.82 13.14
N ALA A 410 20.30 -1.84 12.19
CA ALA A 410 21.73 -1.75 12.44
C ALA A 410 22.30 -0.33 12.26
N VAL A 411 21.48 0.67 11.90
CA VAL A 411 21.95 2.04 11.62
C VAL A 411 22.08 2.82 12.94
N GLY A 412 23.16 2.56 13.66
CA GLY A 412 23.69 3.46 14.69
C GLY A 412 24.48 4.59 14.04
N GLY A 413 23.79 5.63 13.53
CA GLY A 413 24.43 6.87 13.07
C GLY A 413 25.40 6.72 11.90
N GLN A 414 25.13 5.80 10.96
CA GLN A 414 25.90 5.72 9.71
C GLN A 414 25.28 6.65 8.65
N SER A 415 26.15 7.34 7.90
CA SER A 415 25.74 8.09 6.71
C SER A 415 25.62 7.15 5.51
N GLN A 416 24.50 7.20 4.79
CA GLN A 416 24.34 6.56 3.49
C GLN A 416 24.55 7.61 2.39
N THR A 417 25.28 7.24 1.35
CA THR A 417 25.37 8.05 0.12
C THR A 417 24.37 7.50 -0.88
N ILE A 418 23.47 8.35 -1.37
CA ILE A 418 22.58 8.06 -2.50
C ILE A 418 23.38 8.33 -3.78
N ALA A 419 23.50 7.35 -4.67
CA ALA A 419 24.27 7.50 -5.90
C ALA A 419 23.53 8.42 -6.88
N GLY A 420 24.25 9.20 -7.69
CA GLY A 420 23.63 10.11 -8.67
C GLY A 420 22.75 9.42 -9.72
N SER A 421 22.91 8.11 -9.92
CA SER A 421 22.04 7.27 -10.75
C SER A 421 20.71 6.90 -10.10
N GLU A 422 20.53 7.17 -8.81
CA GLU A 422 19.32 6.92 -8.02
C GLU A 422 18.54 8.22 -7.76
N ILE A 423 18.97 9.34 -8.34
CA ILE A 423 18.45 10.69 -8.11
C ILE A 423 17.85 11.26 -9.39
N ASP A 424 16.54 11.48 -9.37
CA ASP A 424 15.83 12.28 -10.38
C ASP A 424 15.87 13.76 -9.97
N VAL A 425 16.59 14.60 -10.71
CA VAL A 425 16.44 16.07 -10.60
C VAL A 425 15.45 16.52 -11.65
N ILE A 426 14.31 17.06 -11.22
CA ILE A 426 13.23 17.54 -12.10
C ILE A 426 13.20 19.06 -12.00
N HIS A 427 13.35 19.77 -13.11
CA HIS A 427 13.32 21.23 -13.11
C HIS A 427 11.91 21.74 -13.42
N PHE A 428 11.54 22.87 -12.82
CA PHE A 428 10.24 23.49 -13.03
C PHE A 428 10.36 24.96 -13.41
N VAL A 429 9.44 25.43 -14.23
CA VAL A 429 9.30 26.85 -14.58
C VAL A 429 7.90 27.35 -14.24
N TYR A 430 7.84 28.45 -13.50
CA TYR A 430 6.59 29.13 -13.16
C TYR A 430 6.00 29.87 -14.38
N PRO A 431 4.67 29.91 -14.54
CA PRO A 431 4.02 30.40 -15.76
C PRO A 431 4.09 31.93 -15.92
N THR A 432 4.48 32.67 -14.87
CA THR A 432 4.49 34.14 -14.83
C THR A 432 5.89 34.74 -14.65
N GLY A 433 6.95 33.93 -14.77
CA GLY A 433 8.29 34.27 -14.26
C GLY A 433 8.49 33.80 -12.82
N PRO A 434 9.67 34.09 -12.21
CA PRO A 434 10.09 33.51 -10.93
C PRO A 434 9.12 33.76 -9.77
N VAL A 435 9.08 32.82 -8.83
CA VAL A 435 8.18 32.82 -7.67
C VAL A 435 8.88 32.21 -6.49
N ASP A 436 8.85 32.91 -5.37
CA ASP A 436 9.29 32.42 -4.07
C ASP A 436 8.25 31.45 -3.47
N ALA A 437 8.68 30.25 -3.08
CA ALA A 437 7.80 29.17 -2.66
C ALA A 437 8.47 28.25 -1.64
N GLU A 438 7.67 27.75 -0.70
CA GLU A 438 8.18 27.20 0.57
C GLU A 438 7.47 25.92 0.98
N ALA A 439 6.37 25.53 0.33
CA ALA A 439 5.66 24.32 0.69
C ALA A 439 5.40 23.43 -0.53
N LEU A 440 5.74 22.15 -0.39
CA LEU A 440 5.71 21.12 -1.43
C LEU A 440 4.81 19.96 -0.99
N MET A 441 3.90 19.54 -1.86
CA MET A 441 3.03 18.38 -1.60
C MET A 441 3.03 17.44 -2.80
N ILE A 442 2.94 16.14 -2.51
CA ILE A 442 2.62 15.10 -3.49
C ILE A 442 1.26 14.50 -3.12
N ASP A 443 0.31 14.45 -4.06
CA ASP A 443 -0.98 13.81 -3.84
C ASP A 443 -0.80 12.28 -3.84
N PRO A 444 -1.06 11.56 -2.73
CA PRO A 444 -0.89 10.11 -2.70
C PRO A 444 -1.88 9.36 -3.61
N LEU A 445 -2.97 10.02 -4.05
CA LEU A 445 -3.99 9.41 -4.91
C LEU A 445 -3.68 9.51 -6.42
N SER A 446 -2.99 10.57 -6.86
CA SER A 446 -2.66 10.78 -8.28
C SER A 446 -1.15 10.79 -8.57
N GLY A 447 -0.31 11.01 -7.56
CA GLY A 447 1.13 11.28 -7.70
C GLY A 447 1.43 12.70 -8.20
N ASP A 448 0.43 13.57 -8.30
CA ASP A 448 0.62 14.94 -8.76
C ASP A 448 1.39 15.78 -7.74
N LEU A 449 2.21 16.69 -8.26
CA LEU A 449 3.01 17.62 -7.48
C LEU A 449 2.29 18.96 -7.36
N TYR A 450 2.29 19.51 -6.15
CA TYR A 450 1.73 20.82 -5.81
C TYR A 450 2.75 21.67 -5.05
N VAL A 451 2.79 22.98 -5.35
CA VAL A 451 3.70 23.95 -4.71
C VAL A 451 2.92 25.21 -4.32
N LEU A 452 3.20 25.77 -3.14
CA LEU A 452 2.60 27.01 -2.64
C LEU A 452 3.65 28.14 -2.49
N SER A 453 3.30 29.34 -2.96
CA SER A 453 4.16 30.53 -2.86
C SER A 453 4.17 31.19 -1.47
N LYS A 454 5.27 31.89 -1.13
CA LYS A 454 5.49 32.61 0.15
C LYS A 454 4.79 33.99 0.21
N GLU A 455 3.53 34.06 -0.22
CA GLU A 455 2.85 35.34 -0.48
C GLU A 455 1.83 35.74 0.60
N VAL A 456 1.47 37.03 0.63
CA VAL A 456 0.44 37.60 1.53
C VAL A 456 -0.59 38.42 0.75
N PRO A 457 -1.89 38.39 1.14
CA PRO A 457 -2.49 37.58 2.22
C PRO A 457 -2.86 36.15 1.79
N THR A 458 -2.55 35.76 0.54
CA THR A 458 -2.92 34.48 -0.07
C THR A 458 -1.75 33.93 -0.88
N SER A 459 -1.55 32.62 -0.85
CA SER A 459 -0.59 31.90 -1.69
C SER A 459 -1.20 31.41 -3.00
N ARG A 460 -0.42 31.51 -4.08
CA ARG A 460 -0.70 30.85 -5.36
C ARG A 460 -0.39 29.36 -5.25
N LEU A 461 -1.30 28.53 -5.74
CA LEU A 461 -1.14 27.08 -5.85
C LEU A 461 -0.72 26.72 -7.28
N PHE A 462 0.45 26.10 -7.38
CA PHE A 462 1.01 25.56 -8.62
C PHE A 462 0.88 24.03 -8.64
N TRP A 463 0.83 23.46 -9.85
CA TRP A 463 0.63 22.03 -10.07
C TRP A 463 1.43 21.52 -11.27
N ALA A 464 1.91 20.28 -11.17
CA ALA A 464 2.39 19.47 -12.28
C ALA A 464 1.82 18.04 -12.18
N ALA A 465 1.42 17.48 -13.32
CA ALA A 465 0.90 16.11 -13.42
C ALA A 465 1.99 15.08 -13.10
N ALA A 466 1.66 14.01 -12.38
CA ALA A 466 2.57 12.91 -12.04
C ALA A 466 3.38 12.39 -13.24
N GLY A 467 2.72 12.16 -14.38
CA GLY A 467 3.33 11.68 -15.62
C GLY A 467 4.27 12.67 -16.31
N SER A 468 4.34 13.93 -15.87
CA SER A 468 5.32 14.92 -16.34
C SER A 468 6.60 14.96 -15.51
N LEU A 469 6.62 14.31 -14.33
CA LEU A 469 7.71 14.31 -13.37
C LEU A 469 8.83 13.35 -13.82
N VAL A 470 9.56 13.72 -14.87
CA VAL A 470 10.65 12.92 -15.48
C VAL A 470 12.00 13.57 -15.18
N GLY A 471 12.99 12.78 -14.75
CA GLY A 471 14.34 13.27 -14.46
C GLY A 471 14.98 13.99 -15.65
N GLY A 472 15.58 15.16 -15.40
CA GLY A 472 16.19 16.02 -16.41
C GLY A 472 15.21 16.82 -17.28
N ALA A 473 13.89 16.66 -17.10
CA ALA A 473 12.90 17.48 -17.79
C ALA A 473 12.80 18.89 -17.19
N VAL A 474 12.33 19.84 -18.01
CA VAL A 474 11.90 21.18 -17.56
C VAL A 474 10.38 21.24 -17.70
N VAL A 475 9.68 21.14 -16.57
CA VAL A 475 8.23 21.02 -16.47
C VAL A 475 7.59 22.39 -16.24
N PRO A 476 6.70 22.88 -17.12
CA PRO A 476 5.95 24.10 -16.86
C PRO A 476 4.88 23.85 -15.81
N LEU A 477 4.94 24.57 -14.68
CA LEU A 477 3.91 24.52 -13.65
C LEU A 477 2.64 25.25 -14.12
N ALA A 478 1.48 24.66 -13.86
CA ALA A 478 0.20 25.35 -14.03
C ALA A 478 -0.20 26.04 -12.72
N HIS A 479 -0.60 27.31 -12.79
CA HIS A 479 -1.27 27.99 -11.68
C HIS A 479 -2.74 27.55 -11.65
N VAL A 480 -3.15 26.86 -10.59
CA VAL A 480 -4.47 26.18 -10.50
C VAL A 480 -5.43 26.80 -9.48
N GLY A 481 -4.99 27.76 -8.68
CA GLY A 481 -5.84 28.50 -7.74
C GLY A 481 -5.04 29.34 -6.75
N ASN A 482 -5.75 30.07 -5.88
CA ASN A 482 -5.15 30.73 -4.72
C ASN A 482 -5.74 30.11 -3.44
N VAL A 483 -4.90 29.91 -2.44
CA VAL A 483 -5.31 29.43 -1.11
C VAL A 483 -5.53 30.64 -0.20
N ALA A 484 -6.59 30.61 0.62
CA ALA A 484 -6.91 31.64 1.60
C ALA A 484 -6.02 31.54 2.87
N PHE A 485 -4.72 31.40 2.63
CA PHE A 485 -3.64 31.22 3.60
C PHE A 485 -2.40 31.87 2.99
N GLY A 486 -1.57 32.55 3.79
CA GLY A 486 -0.42 33.30 3.28
C GLY A 486 0.83 33.01 4.11
N ARG A 487 2.00 33.11 3.48
CA ARG A 487 3.30 32.65 4.02
C ARG A 487 3.24 31.23 4.61
N PRO A 488 2.83 30.23 3.82
CA PRO A 488 3.05 28.84 4.20
C PRO A 488 4.56 28.59 4.31
N SER A 489 4.96 27.79 5.30
CA SER A 489 6.34 27.31 5.49
C SER A 489 6.47 25.79 5.26
N SER A 490 5.38 25.03 5.40
CA SER A 490 5.31 23.63 4.95
C SER A 490 3.84 23.19 4.80
N ALA A 491 3.61 22.13 4.04
CA ALA A 491 2.30 21.53 3.84
C ALA A 491 2.38 20.01 3.63
N ALA A 492 1.37 19.28 4.08
CA ALA A 492 1.34 17.83 3.96
C ALA A 492 -0.05 17.32 3.59
N ILE A 493 -0.11 16.32 2.70
CA ILE A 493 -1.32 15.57 2.41
C ILE A 493 -1.27 14.27 3.21
N SER A 494 -2.36 13.96 3.90
CA SER A 494 -2.54 12.70 4.64
C SER A 494 -2.36 11.48 3.71
N PRO A 495 -1.87 10.32 4.19
CA PRO A 495 -1.66 9.13 3.35
C PRO A 495 -2.90 8.62 2.62
N LEU A 496 -4.11 8.88 3.17
CA LEU A 496 -5.40 8.56 2.54
C LEU A 496 -5.87 9.61 1.52
N GLY A 497 -5.13 10.71 1.34
CA GLY A 497 -5.43 11.80 0.41
C GLY A 497 -6.67 12.64 0.75
N ASN A 498 -7.26 12.46 1.94
CA ASN A 498 -8.56 13.02 2.33
C ASN A 498 -8.48 14.24 3.27
N GLU A 499 -7.29 14.54 3.78
CA GLU A 499 -6.99 15.75 4.57
C GLU A 499 -5.66 16.36 4.12
N ILE A 500 -5.59 17.70 4.14
CA ILE A 500 -4.42 18.48 3.74
C ILE A 500 -4.11 19.48 4.86
N LEU A 501 -2.88 19.46 5.38
CA LEU A 501 -2.35 20.44 6.32
C LEU A 501 -1.54 21.50 5.58
N VAL A 502 -1.68 22.76 5.99
CA VAL A 502 -0.82 23.88 5.59
C VAL A 502 -0.50 24.67 6.85
N ARG A 503 0.77 24.96 7.12
CA ARG A 503 1.20 25.76 8.28
C ARG A 503 1.87 27.06 7.86
N ASP A 504 1.82 28.04 8.75
CA ASP A 504 2.72 29.20 8.85
C ASP A 504 3.47 29.12 10.21
N GLU A 505 4.20 30.19 10.55
CA GLU A 505 4.96 30.33 11.79
C GLU A 505 4.11 30.09 13.06
N ASP A 506 2.91 30.68 13.13
CA ASP A 506 2.07 30.78 14.33
C ASP A 506 0.76 29.97 14.26
N GLY A 507 0.43 29.39 13.11
CA GLY A 507 -0.83 28.69 12.91
C GLY A 507 -0.82 27.65 11.80
N ALA A 508 -1.72 26.68 11.90
CA ALA A 508 -1.97 25.73 10.83
C ALA A 508 -3.46 25.66 10.44
N ARG A 509 -3.71 25.15 9.24
CA ARG A 509 -5.03 24.90 8.68
C ARG A 509 -5.12 23.48 8.18
N LEU A 510 -6.26 22.83 8.43
CA LEU A 510 -6.62 21.54 7.85
C LEU A 510 -7.77 21.72 6.88
N PHE A 511 -7.59 21.28 5.65
CA PHE A 511 -8.62 21.23 4.62
C PHE A 511 -9.07 19.77 4.47
N VAL A 512 -10.36 19.51 4.63
CA VAL A 512 -10.95 18.20 4.34
C VAL A 512 -11.20 18.11 2.83
N ARG A 513 -10.67 17.07 2.21
CA ARG A 513 -10.82 16.75 0.79
C ARG A 513 -11.80 15.61 0.62
N ALA A 514 -12.93 15.88 -0.03
CA ALA A 514 -13.92 14.87 -0.35
C ALA A 514 -13.41 13.89 -1.42
N ALA A 515 -14.00 12.70 -1.47
CA ALA A 515 -13.73 11.72 -2.50
C ALA A 515 -13.90 12.31 -3.91
N GLY A 516 -12.91 12.12 -4.79
CA GLY A 516 -12.93 12.64 -6.16
C GLY A 516 -12.74 14.17 -6.29
N GLN A 517 -12.68 14.92 -5.18
CA GLN A 517 -12.29 16.33 -5.20
C GLN A 517 -10.78 16.44 -5.49
N SER A 518 -10.36 17.42 -6.29
CA SER A 518 -8.92 17.70 -6.48
C SER A 518 -8.34 18.43 -5.27
N VAL A 519 -7.02 18.33 -5.06
CA VAL A 519 -6.29 19.08 -4.03
C VAL A 519 -6.58 20.59 -4.15
N ALA A 520 -6.53 21.13 -5.37
CA ALA A 520 -6.86 22.54 -5.63
C ALA A 520 -8.30 22.93 -5.25
N ALA A 521 -9.28 22.04 -5.50
CA ALA A 521 -10.66 22.29 -5.11
C ALA A 521 -10.90 22.13 -3.59
N ALA A 522 -10.08 21.36 -2.88
CA ALA A 522 -10.10 21.26 -1.42
C ALA A 522 -9.46 22.50 -0.76
N LEU A 523 -8.30 22.93 -1.24
CA LEU A 523 -7.58 24.13 -0.75
C LEU A 523 -8.31 25.45 -1.05
N ALA A 524 -9.21 25.48 -2.03
CA ALA A 524 -10.13 26.60 -2.26
C ALA A 524 -11.34 26.63 -1.30
N GLY A 525 -11.51 25.59 -0.47
CA GLY A 525 -12.58 25.47 0.51
C GLY A 525 -12.32 26.23 1.82
N THR A 526 -13.24 26.08 2.77
CA THR A 526 -13.08 26.64 4.13
C THR A 526 -12.23 25.69 4.98
N PRO A 527 -11.05 26.11 5.48
CA PRO A 527 -10.25 25.28 6.37
C PRO A 527 -10.78 25.26 7.80
N LEU A 528 -10.39 24.21 8.52
CA LEU A 528 -10.41 24.14 9.98
C LEU A 528 -9.10 24.71 10.53
N VAL A 529 -9.15 25.35 11.70
CA VAL A 529 -7.94 25.72 12.45
C VAL A 529 -7.53 24.53 13.30
N VAL A 530 -6.26 24.12 13.19
CA VAL A 530 -5.68 23.06 14.03
C VAL A 530 -4.57 23.64 14.92
N PRO A 531 -4.33 23.10 16.13
CA PRO A 531 -3.36 23.66 17.05
C PRO A 531 -1.91 23.52 16.53
N VAL A 532 -1.08 24.52 16.81
CA VAL A 532 0.38 24.44 16.76
C VAL A 532 0.92 24.98 18.09
N VAL A 533 2.22 24.86 18.36
CA VAL A 533 2.80 25.51 19.55
C VAL A 533 3.06 26.99 19.28
N GLY A 534 3.61 27.30 18.11
CA GLY A 534 3.85 28.68 17.65
C GLY A 534 4.81 29.49 18.51
N THR A 535 4.94 30.77 18.20
CA THR A 535 5.91 31.65 18.87
C THR A 535 5.53 31.93 20.34
N PRO A 536 6.52 32.12 21.23
CA PRO A 536 7.96 32.03 21.02
C PRO A 536 8.54 30.64 21.32
N THR A 537 7.70 29.60 21.44
CA THR A 537 8.11 28.28 21.96
C THR A 537 8.47 27.31 20.83
N GLU A 538 7.84 27.49 19.67
CA GLU A 538 8.18 26.94 18.36
C GLU A 538 8.43 28.15 17.43
N PRO A 539 9.59 28.82 17.54
CA PRO A 539 9.93 29.97 16.70
C PRO A 539 10.18 29.51 15.26
N ASN A 540 9.76 30.31 14.26
CA ASN A 540 9.83 29.98 12.83
C ASN A 540 9.35 28.53 12.61
N GLY A 541 8.03 28.37 12.67
CA GLY A 541 7.40 27.07 12.54
C GLY A 541 7.51 26.53 11.12
N GLU A 542 8.55 25.73 10.84
CA GLU A 542 8.85 25.30 9.47
C GLU A 542 8.14 24.02 9.04
N GLY A 543 8.28 22.91 9.76
CA GLY A 543 7.75 21.62 9.30
C GLY A 543 6.36 21.27 9.84
N ILE A 544 5.49 20.68 9.00
CA ILE A 544 4.26 19.97 9.42
C ILE A 544 4.06 18.68 8.62
N THR A 545 3.75 17.57 9.28
CA THR A 545 3.44 16.31 8.58
C THR A 545 2.49 15.41 9.34
N PHE A 546 1.69 14.62 8.63
CA PHE A 546 0.92 13.53 9.23
C PHE A 546 1.83 12.36 9.63
N ASP A 547 1.39 11.50 10.55
CA ASP A 547 2.01 10.19 10.71
C ASP A 547 1.74 9.28 9.49
N ALA A 548 2.46 8.16 9.40
CA ALA A 548 2.34 7.20 8.30
C ALA A 548 0.92 6.59 8.15
N ALA A 549 0.04 6.73 9.15
CA ALA A 549 -1.34 6.26 9.11
C ALA A 549 -2.37 7.37 8.79
N GLY A 550 -1.96 8.65 8.78
CA GLY A 550 -2.85 9.82 8.71
C GLY A 550 -3.62 10.11 10.01
N ASN A 551 -3.33 9.39 11.09
CA ASN A 551 -4.12 9.46 12.33
C ASN A 551 -3.70 10.63 13.22
N HIS A 552 -2.45 11.07 13.15
CA HIS A 552 -1.91 12.19 13.93
C HIS A 552 -1.08 13.11 13.03
N TYR A 553 -0.67 14.27 13.56
CA TYR A 553 0.37 15.07 12.91
C TYR A 553 1.45 15.52 13.90
N TYR A 554 2.57 15.91 13.32
CA TYR A 554 3.74 16.44 14.01
C TYR A 554 4.07 17.82 13.46
N THR A 555 4.65 18.67 14.31
CA THR A 555 5.25 19.94 13.89
C THR A 555 6.66 20.07 14.46
N ILE A 556 7.49 20.84 13.75
CA ILE A 556 8.84 21.18 14.15
C ILE A 556 9.12 22.62 13.70
N GLY A 557 9.85 23.38 14.52
CA GLY A 557 10.29 24.73 14.17
C GLY A 557 11.79 24.80 13.95
N GLU A 558 12.29 25.99 13.60
CA GLU A 558 13.72 26.25 13.58
C GLU A 558 14.37 26.13 14.96
N GLY A 559 15.69 25.99 14.93
CA GLY A 559 16.53 26.17 16.09
C GLY A 559 17.56 25.06 16.21
N ARG A 560 18.44 25.24 17.19
CA ARG A 560 19.38 24.18 17.55
C ARG A 560 18.64 23.14 18.39
N ASP A 561 18.71 21.89 17.96
CA ASP A 561 18.07 20.75 18.62
C ASP A 561 16.53 20.95 18.79
N PRO A 562 15.76 21.27 17.73
CA PRO A 562 14.40 21.79 17.86
C PRO A 562 13.42 20.72 18.37
N PRO A 563 12.42 21.09 19.19
CA PRO A 563 11.42 20.16 19.70
C PRO A 563 10.54 19.62 18.58
N LEU A 564 10.34 18.30 18.57
CA LEU A 564 9.32 17.65 17.74
C LEU A 564 8.03 17.57 18.56
N TYR A 565 7.01 18.32 18.13
CA TYR A 565 5.69 18.33 18.76
C TYR A 565 4.76 17.33 18.09
N TYR A 566 4.00 16.61 18.90
CA TYR A 566 3.00 15.63 18.49
C TYR A 566 1.59 16.11 18.83
N PHE A 567 0.66 15.92 17.90
CA PHE A 567 -0.74 16.31 18.04
C PHE A 567 -1.65 15.09 17.86
N HIS A 568 -2.03 14.50 18.98
CA HIS A 568 -2.96 13.38 19.02
C HIS A 568 -4.35 13.79 18.51
N ARG A 569 -4.89 13.08 17.52
CA ARG A 569 -6.27 13.30 17.03
C ARG A 569 -7.27 12.77 18.04
N THR A 570 -8.24 13.60 18.40
CA THR A 570 -9.31 13.28 19.36
C THR A 570 -10.65 13.02 18.69
N SER A 571 -10.85 13.47 17.45
CA SER A 571 -11.96 13.04 16.60
C SER A 571 -11.66 11.70 15.92
N ARG A 572 -12.67 11.07 15.33
CA ARG A 572 -12.45 10.02 14.34
C ARG A 572 -11.73 10.58 13.10
N SER A 573 -10.78 9.81 12.55
CA SER A 573 -10.24 10.07 11.21
C SER A 573 -11.31 9.76 10.15
N PRO A 574 -11.50 10.60 9.11
CA PRO A 574 -12.40 10.24 8.02
C PRO A 574 -11.89 8.96 7.33
N GLY A 575 -12.74 7.93 7.22
CA GLY A 575 -12.38 6.68 6.53
C GLY A 575 -11.61 5.63 7.34
N GLN A 576 -11.55 5.71 8.68
CA GLN A 576 -11.12 4.56 9.50
C GLN A 576 -12.33 3.87 10.17
N SER A 577 -12.39 2.53 10.13
CA SER A 577 -13.55 1.72 10.58
C SER A 577 -13.36 1.00 11.90
N THR A 578 -12.14 0.88 12.42
CA THR A 578 -11.94 0.39 13.77
C THR A 578 -12.38 1.47 14.78
N PRO A 579 -13.31 1.15 15.70
CA PRO A 579 -13.30 1.85 16.97
C PRO A 579 -11.92 1.64 17.58
N ILE A 580 -11.28 2.69 18.10
CA ILE A 580 -10.16 2.51 19.04
C ILE A 580 -10.78 1.82 20.26
N LEU A 581 -10.64 0.50 20.30
CA LEU A 581 -11.10 -0.31 21.40
C LEU A 581 -10.08 -0.13 22.53
N GLU A 582 -10.35 0.78 23.46
CA GLU A 582 -9.48 1.12 24.60
C GLU A 582 -8.81 -0.14 25.20
N GLY A 583 -7.50 -0.33 24.97
CA GLY A 583 -6.75 -1.54 25.36
C GLY A 583 -6.34 -2.49 24.23
N ASP A 584 -6.77 -2.25 22.98
CA ASP A 584 -6.22 -2.86 21.75
C ASP A 584 -4.95 -2.07 21.39
N LEU A 585 -3.80 -2.71 21.60
CA LEU A 585 -2.47 -2.10 21.49
C LEU A 585 -1.72 -2.56 20.23
N ASN A 586 -2.19 -3.63 19.58
CA ASN A 586 -1.60 -4.15 18.35
C ASN A 586 -2.41 -3.81 17.08
N GLY A 587 -3.63 -3.29 17.22
CA GLY A 587 -4.54 -2.96 16.13
C GLY A 587 -5.29 -4.15 15.54
N ASP A 588 -5.37 -5.30 16.25
CA ASP A 588 -6.00 -6.53 15.75
C ASP A 588 -7.54 -6.59 15.93
N ALA A 589 -8.12 -5.49 16.43
CA ALA A 589 -9.53 -5.28 16.73
C ALA A 589 -10.06 -6.10 17.92
N ARG A 590 -9.16 -6.56 18.81
CA ARG A 590 -9.46 -7.30 20.05
C ARG A 590 -8.62 -6.76 21.20
N VAL A 591 -9.07 -6.99 22.44
CA VAL A 591 -8.23 -6.80 23.64
C VAL A 591 -7.93 -8.17 24.22
N GLY A 592 -6.68 -8.62 24.11
CA GLY A 592 -6.30 -9.98 24.45
C GLY A 592 -4.90 -10.11 25.06
N LEU A 593 -4.35 -11.33 24.96
CA LEU A 593 -3.03 -11.66 25.51
C LEU A 593 -1.89 -10.95 24.78
N ALA A 594 -2.07 -10.55 23.52
CA ALA A 594 -1.09 -9.78 22.76
C ALA A 594 -0.93 -8.37 23.34
N ASP A 595 -2.05 -7.70 23.62
CA ASP A 595 -2.08 -6.35 24.19
C ASP A 595 -1.60 -6.34 25.64
N LEU A 596 -2.01 -7.34 26.42
CA LEU A 596 -1.45 -7.53 27.75
C LEU A 596 0.06 -7.74 27.72
N ALA A 597 0.61 -8.43 26.71
CA ALA A 597 2.06 -8.60 26.55
C ALA A 597 2.76 -7.29 26.13
N ILE A 598 2.11 -6.44 25.32
CA ILE A 598 2.62 -5.10 24.99
C ILE A 598 2.65 -4.23 26.26
N LEU A 599 1.54 -4.12 26.99
CA LEU A 599 1.46 -3.35 28.23
C LEU A 599 2.47 -3.88 29.28
N GLN A 600 2.60 -5.19 29.44
CA GLN A 600 3.58 -5.79 30.37
C GLN A 600 5.04 -5.49 29.99
N ARG A 601 5.37 -5.43 28.70
CA ARG A 601 6.73 -5.13 28.21
C ARG A 601 7.18 -3.71 28.57
N HIS A 602 6.23 -2.78 28.69
CA HIS A 602 6.49 -1.37 28.95
C HIS A 602 6.10 -0.92 30.38
N PHE A 603 5.53 -1.83 31.18
CA PHE A 603 5.08 -1.57 32.55
C PHE A 603 6.21 -1.05 33.46
N GLY A 604 5.97 0.09 34.10
CA GLY A 604 6.97 0.83 34.88
C GLY A 604 7.73 1.89 34.08
N ALA A 605 7.35 2.19 32.83
CA ALA A 605 7.78 3.40 32.14
C ALA A 605 7.39 4.65 32.96
N LEU A 606 8.33 5.57 33.17
CA LEU A 606 8.20 6.70 34.11
C LEU A 606 7.89 8.05 33.45
N SER A 607 7.93 8.13 32.12
CA SER A 607 7.61 9.32 31.31
C SER A 607 7.67 9.01 29.81
N GLY A 608 6.79 9.61 29.01
CA GLY A 608 6.85 9.58 27.54
C GLY A 608 6.41 8.27 26.87
N ALA A 609 5.69 7.39 27.57
CA ALA A 609 5.08 6.22 26.92
C ALA A 609 3.84 6.65 26.10
N PRO A 610 3.69 6.23 24.84
CA PRO A 610 2.46 6.42 24.08
C PRO A 610 1.43 5.34 24.39
N ALA A 611 0.17 5.56 23.97
CA ALA A 611 -0.91 4.58 24.10
C ALA A 611 -0.57 3.21 23.49
N SER A 612 0.13 3.17 22.35
CA SER A 612 0.61 1.92 21.71
C SER A 612 1.68 1.16 22.51
N GLN A 613 2.22 1.75 23.57
CA GLN A 613 3.08 1.09 24.56
C GLN A 613 2.34 0.81 25.88
N GLY A 614 1.04 1.10 25.96
CA GLY A 614 0.20 0.80 27.11
C GLY A 614 -0.05 1.97 28.07
N ASP A 615 0.26 3.23 27.71
CA ASP A 615 -0.27 4.41 28.43
C ASP A 615 -1.70 4.70 27.96
N LEU A 616 -2.67 4.05 28.60
CA LEU A 616 -4.08 4.09 28.21
C LEU A 616 -4.85 5.27 28.81
N ASP A 617 -4.22 6.08 29.67
CA ASP A 617 -4.82 7.32 30.16
C ASP A 617 -4.11 8.62 29.76
N GLY A 618 -2.96 8.50 29.08
CA GLY A 618 -2.23 9.61 28.48
C GLY A 618 -1.40 10.42 29.47
N ASN A 619 -1.03 9.83 30.62
CA ASN A 619 -0.25 10.50 31.65
C ASN A 619 1.28 10.43 31.43
N GLY A 620 1.73 9.68 30.42
CA GLY A 620 3.12 9.44 30.05
C GLY A 620 3.79 8.26 30.76
N THR A 621 3.10 7.57 31.68
CA THR A 621 3.60 6.39 32.39
C THR A 621 2.81 5.15 31.99
N VAL A 622 3.36 3.96 32.24
CA VAL A 622 2.61 2.69 32.06
C VAL A 622 2.52 2.02 33.42
N ASP A 623 1.37 2.12 34.06
CA ASP A 623 1.20 1.78 35.47
C ASP A 623 -0.07 0.94 35.75
N ARG A 624 -0.46 0.83 37.03
CA ARG A 624 -1.63 0.03 37.43
C ARG A 624 -2.96 0.60 36.96
N ALA A 625 -3.05 1.90 36.66
CA ALA A 625 -4.22 2.51 36.05
C ALA A 625 -4.46 1.96 34.64
N ASP A 626 -3.40 1.87 33.83
CA ASP A 626 -3.48 1.34 32.46
C ASP A 626 -3.78 -0.15 32.45
N ALA A 627 -3.09 -0.92 33.30
CA ALA A 627 -3.38 -2.34 33.47
C ALA A 627 -4.84 -2.58 33.90
N ALA A 628 -5.44 -1.68 34.68
CA ALA A 628 -6.85 -1.76 35.05
C ALA A 628 -7.79 -1.40 33.88
N ARG A 629 -7.43 -0.43 33.02
CA ARG A 629 -8.18 -0.10 31.79
C ARG A 629 -8.19 -1.26 30.80
N LEU A 630 -7.01 -1.82 30.49
CA LEU A 630 -6.88 -2.99 29.63
C LEU A 630 -7.66 -4.18 30.21
N ALA A 631 -7.54 -4.44 31.52
CA ALA A 631 -8.28 -5.52 32.19
C ALA A 631 -9.82 -5.34 32.16
N HIS A 632 -10.32 -4.10 32.20
CA HIS A 632 -11.77 -3.83 32.08
C HIS A 632 -12.31 -4.19 30.68
N ARG A 633 -11.44 -4.18 29.66
CA ARG A 633 -11.82 -4.48 28.27
C ARG A 633 -11.34 -5.85 27.78
N PHE A 634 -10.63 -6.61 28.60
CA PHE A 634 -10.05 -7.90 28.22
C PHE A 634 -11.11 -8.90 27.73
N GLY A 635 -10.91 -9.42 26.52
CA GLY A 635 -11.85 -10.27 25.79
C GLY A 635 -12.89 -9.50 24.96
N ALA A 636 -12.86 -8.16 24.92
CA ALA A 636 -13.66 -7.39 23.99
C ALA A 636 -13.13 -7.53 22.56
N THR A 637 -14.05 -7.47 21.60
CA THR A 637 -13.79 -7.43 20.17
C THR A 637 -14.62 -6.31 19.56
N SER A 638 -14.08 -5.61 18.57
CA SER A 638 -14.88 -4.65 17.80
C SER A 638 -16.03 -5.34 17.07
N ALA A 639 -17.13 -4.61 16.83
CA ALA A 639 -18.44 -5.21 16.54
C ALA A 639 -18.55 -5.96 15.19
N SER A 640 -17.52 -5.94 14.33
CA SER A 640 -17.43 -6.78 13.12
C SER A 640 -17.02 -8.24 13.40
N GLN A 641 -16.65 -8.60 14.65
CA GLN A 641 -16.32 -9.98 15.04
C GLN A 641 -17.07 -10.49 16.27
N ALA A 642 -18.39 -10.28 16.33
CA ALA A 642 -19.22 -11.27 17.00
C ALA A 642 -19.29 -12.53 16.09
N PRO A 643 -18.93 -13.74 16.57
CA PRO A 643 -19.16 -14.95 15.77
C PRO A 643 -20.67 -15.08 15.51
N ALA A 644 -21.04 -15.49 14.30
CA ALA A 644 -22.43 -15.64 13.88
C ALA A 644 -23.15 -16.73 14.70
N ALA A 645 -23.65 -16.36 15.87
CA ALA A 645 -24.52 -17.19 16.69
C ALA A 645 -25.82 -17.38 15.90
N SER A 646 -26.00 -18.59 15.37
CA SER A 646 -27.02 -18.93 14.38
C SER A 646 -28.38 -18.26 14.63
N ALA A 647 -28.86 -17.47 13.66
CA ALA A 647 -30.16 -16.81 13.68
C ALA A 647 -31.36 -17.76 13.51
N LYS A 648 -31.26 -18.98 14.07
CA LYS A 648 -32.34 -20.00 14.15
C LYS A 648 -32.89 -20.22 15.55
N ALA A 649 -32.33 -19.58 16.59
CA ALA A 649 -32.85 -19.65 17.95
C ALA A 649 -33.86 -18.52 18.30
N ALA A 650 -33.74 -17.34 17.69
CA ALA A 650 -34.55 -16.17 18.04
C ALA A 650 -35.99 -16.22 17.49
N ALA A 651 -36.23 -16.92 16.37
CA ALA A 651 -37.54 -16.99 15.72
C ALA A 651 -38.56 -17.93 16.42
N ALA A 652 -38.11 -18.78 17.34
CA ALA A 652 -38.96 -19.78 17.99
C ALA A 652 -39.75 -19.27 19.22
N ILE A 653 -39.56 -18.01 19.63
CA ILE A 653 -40.06 -17.47 20.92
C ILE A 653 -41.14 -16.39 20.74
N ALA A 654 -41.44 -15.96 19.52
CA ALA A 654 -42.43 -14.91 19.22
C ALA A 654 -43.88 -15.43 19.03
N GLY A 655 -44.11 -16.75 19.15
CA GLY A 655 -45.34 -17.41 18.68
C GLY A 655 -46.31 -17.95 19.75
N ILE A 656 -46.13 -17.64 21.04
CA ILE A 656 -46.95 -18.22 22.12
C ILE A 656 -47.62 -17.12 22.96
N SER A 657 -48.95 -17.00 22.83
CA SER A 657 -49.77 -16.17 23.72
C SER A 657 -49.88 -16.77 25.14
N PRO A 658 -50.01 -15.95 26.20
CA PRO A 658 -49.93 -16.43 27.58
C PRO A 658 -51.22 -17.11 28.05
N VAL A 659 -51.12 -18.36 28.51
CA VAL A 659 -52.17 -19.04 29.29
C VAL A 659 -51.53 -19.86 30.42
N GLY A 660 -52.09 -19.73 31.63
CA GLY A 660 -51.97 -20.75 32.68
C GLY A 660 -50.71 -20.72 33.55
N SER A 661 -50.83 -20.15 34.75
CA SER A 661 -49.82 -20.22 35.80
C SER A 661 -49.77 -21.60 36.49
N SER A 662 -48.56 -22.11 36.75
CA SER A 662 -48.31 -23.16 37.76
C SER A 662 -46.83 -23.15 38.21
N PRO A 663 -46.52 -23.16 39.52
CA PRO A 663 -45.15 -22.90 40.01
C PRO A 663 -44.36 -24.17 40.31
N SER A 664 -43.42 -24.57 39.44
CA SER A 664 -42.40 -25.58 39.78
C SER A 664 -41.13 -25.50 38.91
N ALA A 665 -40.36 -24.42 39.05
CA ALA A 665 -39.02 -24.30 38.45
C ALA A 665 -38.01 -23.55 39.33
N ALA A 666 -38.46 -22.66 40.22
CA ALA A 666 -37.60 -21.84 41.09
C ALA A 666 -36.79 -22.63 42.15
N ALA A 667 -37.10 -23.90 42.40
CA ALA A 667 -36.41 -24.72 43.41
C ALA A 667 -35.13 -25.42 42.90
N ALA A 668 -34.96 -25.57 41.58
CA ALA A 668 -33.88 -26.40 41.01
C ALA A 668 -32.55 -25.65 40.82
N ILE A 669 -32.58 -24.32 40.67
CA ILE A 669 -31.39 -23.50 40.38
C ILE A 669 -30.61 -23.19 41.67
N THR A 670 -31.31 -22.84 42.75
CA THR A 670 -30.71 -22.53 44.06
C THR A 670 -29.95 -23.72 44.67
N ALA A 671 -30.38 -24.95 44.39
CA ALA A 671 -29.75 -26.18 44.91
C ALA A 671 -28.40 -26.53 44.26
N ARG A 672 -28.06 -25.98 43.08
CA ARG A 672 -26.78 -26.25 42.39
C ARG A 672 -25.65 -25.34 42.84
N ALA A 673 -25.93 -24.06 43.14
CA ALA A 673 -24.92 -23.12 43.63
C ALA A 673 -24.36 -23.54 45.01
N ASP A 674 -25.25 -23.97 45.91
CA ASP A 674 -24.93 -24.36 47.29
C ASP A 674 -24.07 -25.64 47.41
N ARG A 675 -23.98 -26.43 46.34
CA ARG A 675 -23.18 -27.67 46.29
C ARG A 675 -21.72 -27.41 45.92
N ALA A 676 -21.45 -26.35 45.15
CA ALA A 676 -20.10 -25.97 44.73
C ALA A 676 -19.29 -25.33 45.88
N SER A 677 -19.91 -24.41 46.61
CA SER A 677 -19.30 -23.72 47.76
C SER A 677 -18.95 -24.68 48.91
N ARG A 678 -19.79 -25.69 49.19
CA ARG A 678 -19.49 -26.75 50.18
C ARG A 678 -18.34 -27.68 49.78
N LEU A 679 -18.01 -27.79 48.49
CA LEU A 679 -16.90 -28.61 47.98
C LEU A 679 -15.55 -27.90 48.09
N GLN A 680 -15.51 -26.57 47.93
CA GLN A 680 -14.30 -25.78 48.17
C GLN A 680 -13.95 -25.71 49.67
N ALA A 681 -14.93 -25.48 50.55
CA ALA A 681 -14.73 -25.46 52.00
C ALA A 681 -14.11 -26.76 52.54
N ARG A 682 -14.50 -27.93 51.99
CA ARG A 682 -13.96 -29.25 52.37
C ARG A 682 -12.54 -29.53 51.88
N ARG A 683 -12.03 -28.81 50.88
CA ARG A 683 -10.63 -28.94 50.43
C ARG A 683 -9.69 -28.15 51.36
N ALA A 684 -10.11 -27.00 51.87
CA ALA A 684 -9.33 -26.21 52.83
C ALA A 684 -9.13 -26.95 54.17
N THR A 685 -10.13 -27.68 54.68
CA THR A 685 -10.02 -28.39 55.96
C THR A 685 -9.11 -29.62 55.93
N ARG A 686 -8.74 -30.13 54.74
CA ARG A 686 -7.87 -31.33 54.61
C ARG A 686 -6.37 -30.97 54.55
N ALA A 687 -6.02 -29.71 54.32
CA ALA A 687 -4.64 -29.23 54.33
C ALA A 687 -4.13 -28.86 55.74
N ALA A 688 -5.03 -28.64 56.71
CA ALA A 688 -4.70 -28.27 58.09
C ALA A 688 -4.58 -29.48 59.06
N GLY A 689 -4.58 -30.71 58.54
CA GLY A 689 -4.66 -31.96 59.34
C GLY A 689 -3.34 -32.69 59.60
N HIS A 690 -2.19 -32.08 59.33
CA HIS A 690 -0.86 -32.72 59.44
C HIS A 690 0.17 -31.91 60.24
N THR A 691 -0.24 -31.42 61.41
CA THR A 691 0.65 -31.12 62.55
C THR A 691 -0.07 -31.55 63.83
N GLY A 692 0.32 -32.69 64.43
CA GLY A 692 -0.47 -33.28 65.52
C GLY A 692 0.09 -34.53 66.20
N ALA A 693 1.40 -34.77 66.14
CA ALA A 693 2.17 -35.75 66.91
C ALA A 693 3.66 -35.47 66.60
N VAL A 694 4.61 -35.37 67.53
CA VAL A 694 4.63 -35.54 68.99
C VAL A 694 5.54 -34.46 69.59
N ASP A 695 5.18 -33.97 70.77
CA ASP A 695 6.04 -33.09 71.56
C ASP A 695 6.80 -33.93 72.60
N SER A 696 8.14 -33.89 72.62
CA SER A 696 8.99 -34.36 73.73
C SER A 696 10.49 -34.07 73.55
N ALA A 697 11.03 -33.37 74.56
CA ALA A 697 12.34 -33.57 75.19
C ALA A 697 13.63 -32.90 74.63
N ILE A 698 14.21 -32.06 75.50
CA ILE A 698 15.64 -31.97 75.89
C ILE A 698 16.58 -31.25 74.87
N LEU A 699 17.11 -30.06 75.21
CA LEU A 699 18.47 -29.82 75.78
C LEU A 699 19.62 -30.37 74.88
N ALA A 700 20.72 -29.66 74.59
CA ALA A 700 21.29 -28.41 75.10
C ALA A 700 22.50 -27.94 74.24
N ILE A 701 23.07 -26.77 74.56
CA ILE A 701 24.50 -26.35 74.37
C ILE A 701 24.99 -26.22 72.89
N ASP A 702 25.29 -25.04 72.33
CA ASP A 702 26.22 -23.94 72.71
C ASP A 702 27.64 -24.10 72.10
N THR A 703 28.22 -22.95 71.69
CA THR A 703 29.57 -22.72 71.13
C THR A 703 29.90 -23.34 69.75
N ALA A 704 30.79 -22.75 68.92
CA ALA A 704 31.19 -21.35 68.72
C ALA A 704 32.03 -21.21 67.43
N SER A 705 32.14 -19.97 66.95
CA SER A 705 33.41 -19.35 66.50
C SER A 705 34.10 -19.71 65.17
N LEU A 706 34.43 -18.63 64.42
CA LEU A 706 35.65 -18.44 63.60
C LEU A 706 35.74 -19.29 62.30
N ARG A 707 36.44 -18.89 61.22
CA ARG A 707 36.94 -17.60 60.71
C ARG A 707 37.31 -17.80 59.22
N THR A 708 37.27 -16.72 58.43
CA THR A 708 38.12 -16.41 57.24
C THR A 708 38.66 -17.55 56.34
N GLY A 709 38.42 -17.46 55.02
CA GLY A 709 39.15 -18.32 54.08
C GLY A 709 38.88 -18.07 52.59
N ALA A 710 39.21 -16.88 52.07
CA ALA A 710 39.28 -16.71 50.62
C ALA A 710 40.52 -17.42 50.04
N ASN A 711 40.43 -17.91 48.79
CA ASN A 711 41.12 -17.34 47.61
C ASN A 711 41.60 -18.40 46.57
N ARG A 712 41.66 -17.95 45.30
CA ARG A 712 42.51 -18.40 44.16
C ARG A 712 42.16 -19.61 43.25
N ARG A 713 41.96 -19.21 41.98
CA ARG A 713 42.68 -19.60 40.73
C ARG A 713 42.22 -20.81 39.88
N VAL A 714 41.64 -20.46 38.72
CA VAL A 714 42.22 -20.56 37.36
C VAL A 714 43.20 -21.72 37.09
N GLY A 715 42.87 -22.59 36.11
CA GLY A 715 43.78 -23.63 35.63
C GLY A 715 43.35 -24.49 34.42
N ARG A 716 43.14 -23.86 33.25
CA ARG A 716 43.47 -24.32 31.87
C ARG A 716 43.31 -25.82 31.44
N THR A 717 42.74 -26.00 30.23
CA THR A 717 42.94 -27.10 29.26
C THR A 717 42.60 -28.55 29.64
N LYS A 718 41.61 -29.12 28.94
CA LYS A 718 41.89 -29.85 27.67
C LYS A 718 40.83 -29.52 26.63
#